data_AF-A0A4Q1SSA0-F1
#
_entry.id   AF-A0A4Q1SSA0-F1
#
_cell.length_a   1.000
_cell.length_b   1.000
_cell.length_c   1.000
_cell.angle_alpha   90.00
_cell.angle_beta   90.00
_cell.angle_gamma   90.00
#
_symmetry.space_group_name_H-M   'P 1'
#
loop_
_entity.id
_entity.type
_entity.pdbx_description
1 polymer ?
#
loop_
_entity_poly.entity_id
_entity_poly.type
_entity_poly.pdbx_seq_one_letter_code
_entity_poly.pdbx_strand_id
1 'polypeptide(L)'
;MRKWNKRAQFSIIFSLMFLFHMVFPYSIIGAEGKLSFNDLRGHWAESQINDWIDQGLVNGYPDGTFKPNHLITRAEFMVLVNRAFDYEKKGNIQYSDVLPSDWYASEVAIAQEAGYISGYNDGTMRPKNPISRQEAAVVLAKIGKLDMEANLQAIEQFADRASIPAWSKGAVAAVVSKSYMKGYPDNTYQPAKPITRAEAIVTLNYAMKDQPKVVSQTYDKSGTYGPAEGAETIEGNVQVTAKDITLQNIVITGNLVLTEGIGEGDVTLKQVAVKGTTTILGGGPNSIKIENSELNQVTVDKKNGNVRILASGKTSVGEVTLQSGAKLEEKDLKDSTGFAKVILSETIKADSLVTLVGNFDRVEINSNKTKVKVESGTITELLVTDKAKEMTIDVAEAAIIKTLTLDAATKMTGKGKIELANINVNGTTLEQEPVKVVKPDGVTYEIKKPALGGGGGGGGISIDYNAQRIADLNAGKNVVGDIVLSGDGKTYGPAGALPTVKGKITIKGEGITLQNVVIDGDLVVEKKTASGQDLEEFTALNVEVKGNTQVNGGSSNTVGFKGKSKMNTVVVNHAGVGLALEGETSVATLDLESDVKLKLNTSSGIGTVNILQEISFFVEGIDGAAGGTIGSLNVTRASNLTFNIPSGSGSVGIENMDIKIESSSSQSFTIGGTGGTLNKITVNSAVSISILNDTVVVTQTIEVKVNGVVVESVNSSITQKIVPASDDIKVEKKLVSSWKVLDAFPGDRYTYQFSVTLNAEDTELKNAAYYQVYPASGDYHVGTIKSKNQSLSTLKEVFKNPQDLKIRFFDMNQYPLGEWKLKGQTNGTSGKIEK
;
A
#
# COMPACT_ATOMS: atom_id res chain seq x y z
N MET A 1 -64.20 51.66 -3.50
CA MET A 1 -62.84 52.18 -3.81
C MET A 1 -62.20 52.57 -2.48
N ARG A 2 -60.99 52.19 -2.05
CA ARG A 2 -59.76 51.68 -2.67
C ARG A 2 -58.96 50.98 -1.54
N LYS A 3 -58.33 49.84 -1.83
CA LYS A 3 -57.49 49.02 -0.92
C LYS A 3 -56.44 49.87 -0.20
N TRP A 4 -56.26 49.69 1.12
CA TRP A 4 -55.13 50.24 1.89
C TRP A 4 -54.22 49.12 2.43
N ASN A 5 -52.92 49.32 2.20
CA ASN A 5 -51.85 48.32 2.21
C ASN A 5 -51.33 47.97 3.60
N LYS A 6 -51.37 46.68 3.96
CA LYS A 6 -50.74 46.06 5.16
C LYS A 6 -49.19 45.99 5.10
N ARG A 7 -48.51 46.94 4.46
CA ARG A 7 -47.03 46.95 4.31
C ARG A 7 -46.33 48.12 5.01
N ALA A 8 -47.06 49.06 5.62
CA ALA A 8 -46.46 50.22 6.29
C ALA A 8 -46.40 50.13 7.83
N GLN A 9 -47.07 49.18 8.48
CA GLN A 9 -47.01 49.02 9.95
C GLN A 9 -46.02 47.96 10.43
N PHE A 10 -45.54 47.08 9.54
CA PHE A 10 -44.51 46.09 9.89
C PHE A 10 -43.07 46.67 9.89
N SER A 11 -42.86 47.86 9.33
CA SER A 11 -41.53 48.48 9.25
C SER A 11 -41.18 49.40 10.43
N ILE A 12 -42.14 49.75 11.30
CA ILE A 12 -41.92 50.63 12.46
C ILE A 12 -41.66 49.81 13.74
N ILE A 13 -42.22 48.60 13.85
CA ILE A 13 -41.95 47.70 14.99
C ILE A 13 -40.58 47.01 14.85
N PHE A 14 -40.15 46.71 13.62
CA PHE A 14 -38.84 46.10 13.37
C PHE A 14 -37.68 47.10 13.52
N SER A 15 -37.93 48.41 13.35
CA SER A 15 -36.93 49.46 13.50
C SER A 15 -36.77 49.96 14.95
N LEU A 16 -37.69 49.62 15.86
CA LEU A 16 -37.59 49.91 17.31
C LEU A 16 -36.94 48.76 18.10
N MET A 17 -36.96 47.52 17.61
CA MET A 17 -36.22 46.39 18.23
C MET A 17 -34.73 46.36 17.86
N PHE A 18 -34.31 47.08 16.81
CA PHE A 18 -32.90 47.15 16.39
C PHE A 18 -32.11 48.32 17.02
N LEU A 19 -32.76 49.17 17.82
CA LEU A 19 -32.15 50.35 18.47
C LEU A 19 -32.03 50.24 20.00
N PHE A 20 -32.41 49.12 20.60
CA PHE A 20 -32.20 48.85 22.04
C PHE A 20 -30.98 47.94 22.34
N HIS A 21 -30.25 47.49 21.31
CA HIS A 21 -29.02 46.68 21.45
C HIS A 21 -27.72 47.46 21.22
N MET A 22 -27.77 48.80 21.15
CA MET A 22 -26.61 49.60 20.74
C MET A 22 -26.32 50.85 21.59
N VAL A 23 -26.52 50.82 22.92
CA VAL A 23 -25.88 51.81 23.81
C VAL A 23 -25.64 51.22 25.20
N PHE A 24 -24.54 50.48 25.38
CA PHE A 24 -23.79 50.50 26.63
C PHE A 24 -22.30 50.50 26.27
N PRO A 25 -21.65 51.68 26.23
CA PRO A 25 -20.20 51.74 26.06
C PRO A 25 -19.50 51.42 27.38
N TYR A 26 -18.55 50.49 27.27
CA TYR A 26 -17.29 50.35 27.99
C TYR A 26 -17.28 50.33 29.53
N SER A 27 -16.88 49.15 30.05
CA SER A 27 -15.67 49.09 30.88
C SER A 27 -14.85 47.89 30.45
N ILE A 28 -13.77 48.15 29.69
CA ILE A 28 -12.62 47.25 29.65
C ILE A 28 -11.97 47.39 31.03
N ILE A 29 -12.24 46.41 31.89
CA ILE A 29 -11.42 46.02 33.03
C ILE A 29 -11.11 44.55 32.66
N GLY A 30 -9.89 44.19 32.27
CA GLY A 30 -8.71 44.26 33.12
C GLY A 30 -8.60 42.92 33.84
N ALA A 31 -7.71 42.06 33.33
CA ALA A 31 -7.42 40.69 33.76
C ALA A 31 -8.55 39.66 33.54
N GLU A 32 -8.24 38.58 32.81
CA GLU A 32 -8.94 37.30 32.96
C GLU A 32 -8.73 36.83 34.41
N GLY A 33 -9.62 37.26 35.30
CA GLY A 33 -9.68 36.74 36.65
C GLY A 33 -10.13 35.29 36.56
N LYS A 34 -9.21 34.36 36.85
CA LYS A 34 -9.52 32.94 37.08
C LYS A 34 -10.81 32.86 37.91
N LEU A 35 -11.89 32.26 37.37
CA LEU A 35 -13.15 32.08 38.10
C LEU A 35 -12.82 31.29 39.38
N SER A 36 -12.72 31.99 40.51
CA SER A 36 -12.37 31.41 41.79
C SER A 36 -13.64 31.25 42.60
N PHE A 37 -14.05 30.00 42.81
CA PHE A 37 -15.19 29.67 43.63
C PHE A 37 -14.81 29.78 45.11
N ASN A 38 -15.50 30.64 45.87
CA ASN A 38 -15.17 30.89 47.28
C ASN A 38 -15.24 29.64 48.16
N ASP A 39 -16.07 28.66 47.78
CA ASP A 39 -16.26 27.39 48.48
C ASP A 39 -15.25 26.29 48.10
N LEU A 40 -14.32 26.58 47.18
CA LEU A 40 -13.19 25.69 46.88
C LEU A 40 -11.93 26.03 47.67
N ARG A 41 -11.79 27.26 48.17
CA ARG A 41 -10.55 27.70 48.82
C ARG A 41 -10.24 26.87 50.07
N GLY A 42 -9.12 26.18 50.08
CA GLY A 42 -8.69 25.30 51.17
C GLY A 42 -9.40 23.94 51.18
N HIS A 43 -10.19 23.62 50.15
CA HIS A 43 -10.83 22.33 50.02
C HIS A 43 -9.82 21.27 49.55
N TRP A 44 -9.89 20.05 50.09
CA TRP A 44 -8.92 18.98 49.78
C TRP A 44 -8.87 18.60 48.28
N ALA A 45 -9.97 18.82 47.55
CA ALA A 45 -10.10 18.58 46.11
C ALA A 45 -9.91 19.84 45.25
N GLU A 46 -9.53 20.98 45.85
CA GLU A 46 -9.42 22.27 45.17
C GLU A 46 -8.56 22.20 43.90
N SER A 47 -7.37 21.59 44.00
CA SER A 47 -6.46 21.48 42.86
C SER A 47 -7.08 20.71 41.70
N GLN A 48 -7.63 19.52 41.96
CA GLN A 48 -8.20 18.65 40.94
C GLN A 48 -9.46 19.26 40.31
N ILE A 49 -10.28 19.94 41.12
CA ILE A 49 -11.46 20.64 40.64
C ILE A 49 -11.06 21.80 39.73
N ASN A 50 -10.06 22.60 40.13
CA ASN A 50 -9.54 23.69 39.30
C ASN A 50 -8.97 23.15 37.97
N ASP A 51 -8.24 22.03 37.98
CA ASP A 51 -7.74 21.41 36.75
C ASP A 51 -8.88 21.01 35.79
N TRP A 52 -10.00 20.51 36.33
CA TRP A 52 -11.17 20.13 35.54
C TRP A 52 -11.96 21.34 35.03
N ILE A 53 -11.99 22.44 35.78
CA ILE A 53 -12.56 23.72 35.35
C ILE A 53 -11.73 24.29 34.20
N ASP A 54 -10.40 24.31 34.36
CA ASP A 54 -9.46 24.84 33.36
C ASP A 54 -9.52 24.02 32.05
N GLN A 55 -9.86 22.73 32.13
CA GLN A 55 -10.11 21.84 30.96
C GLN A 55 -11.54 21.92 30.40
N GLY A 56 -12.45 22.70 31.01
CA GLY A 56 -13.85 22.79 30.59
C GLY A 56 -14.70 21.53 30.87
N LEU A 57 -14.19 20.57 31.66
CA LEU A 57 -14.87 19.31 31.97
C LEU A 57 -16.00 19.50 32.99
N VAL A 58 -15.87 20.49 33.87
CA VAL A 58 -16.87 20.79 34.91
C VAL A 58 -17.07 22.29 35.07
N ASN A 59 -18.31 22.70 35.34
CA ASN A 59 -18.66 24.07 35.65
C ASN A 59 -19.23 24.17 37.07
N GLY A 60 -19.13 25.37 37.67
CA GLY A 60 -19.86 25.73 38.87
C GLY A 60 -21.31 26.13 38.59
N TYR A 61 -22.01 26.52 39.64
CA TYR A 61 -23.41 26.93 39.57
C TYR A 61 -23.53 28.41 39.21
N PRO A 62 -24.68 28.84 38.64
CA PRO A 62 -24.93 30.26 38.32
C PRO A 62 -24.87 31.20 39.52
N ASP A 63 -24.98 30.67 40.74
CA ASP A 63 -24.87 31.41 42.01
C ASP A 63 -23.41 31.71 42.42
N GLY A 64 -22.42 31.32 41.59
CA GLY A 64 -21.00 31.58 41.84
C GLY A 64 -20.34 30.60 42.82
N THR A 65 -20.99 29.47 43.13
CA THR A 65 -20.44 28.40 43.98
C THR A 65 -20.12 27.13 43.18
N PHE A 66 -19.23 26.28 43.68
CA PHE A 66 -18.95 24.97 43.07
C PHE A 66 -19.72 23.81 43.73
N LYS A 67 -20.01 23.94 45.02
CA LYS A 67 -20.65 22.97 45.91
C LYS A 67 -19.91 21.62 45.95
N PRO A 68 -18.60 21.60 46.30
CA PRO A 68 -17.78 20.38 46.27
C PRO A 68 -18.30 19.26 47.18
N ASN A 69 -18.92 19.62 48.31
CA ASN A 69 -19.45 18.68 49.30
C ASN A 69 -20.92 18.27 49.05
N HIS A 70 -21.55 18.77 47.98
CA HIS A 70 -22.91 18.38 47.65
C HIS A 70 -22.94 16.96 47.07
N LEU A 71 -23.94 16.16 47.45
CA LEU A 71 -24.13 14.82 46.89
C LEU A 71 -24.48 14.92 45.41
N ILE A 72 -23.88 14.07 44.57
CA ILE A 72 -24.13 14.08 43.14
C ILE A 72 -25.15 13.01 42.76
N THR A 73 -26.09 13.36 41.89
CA THR A 73 -27.06 12.41 41.34
C THR A 73 -26.43 11.49 40.30
N ARG A 74 -27.06 10.35 40.01
CA ARG A 74 -26.63 9.43 38.93
C ARG A 74 -26.53 10.14 37.58
N ALA A 75 -27.49 11.02 37.25
CA ALA A 75 -27.47 11.80 36.01
C ALA A 75 -26.30 12.78 35.96
N GLU A 76 -26.05 13.53 37.02
CA GLU A 76 -24.91 14.45 37.08
C GLU A 76 -23.58 13.71 37.04
N PHE A 77 -23.49 12.51 37.62
CA PHE A 77 -22.31 11.67 37.52
C PHE A 77 -22.07 11.19 36.07
N MET A 78 -23.12 10.80 35.34
CA MET A 78 -23.03 10.47 33.91
C MET A 78 -22.53 11.67 33.08
N VAL A 79 -22.98 12.89 33.38
CA VAL A 79 -22.46 14.11 32.71
C VAL A 79 -20.94 14.22 32.89
N LEU A 80 -20.46 14.04 34.13
CA LEU A 80 -19.02 14.13 34.41
C LEU A 80 -18.25 13.03 33.68
N VAL A 81 -18.77 11.80 33.66
CA VAL A 81 -18.15 10.67 32.93
C VAL A 81 -18.12 10.95 31.43
N ASN A 82 -19.25 11.31 30.82
CA ASN A 82 -19.32 11.54 29.38
C ASN A 82 -18.34 12.61 28.93
N ARG A 83 -18.20 13.71 29.68
CA ARG A 83 -17.23 14.76 29.39
C ARG A 83 -15.79 14.32 29.63
N ALA A 84 -15.52 13.67 30.76
CA ALA A 84 -14.17 13.26 31.14
C ALA A 84 -13.57 12.21 30.19
N PHE A 85 -14.41 11.39 29.56
CA PHE A 85 -13.99 10.29 28.68
C PHE A 85 -14.45 10.46 27.23
N ASP A 86 -14.92 11.66 26.87
CA ASP A 86 -15.33 12.05 25.51
C ASP A 86 -16.35 11.09 24.86
N TYR A 87 -17.36 10.67 25.64
CA TYR A 87 -18.45 9.87 25.13
C TYR A 87 -19.54 10.78 24.54
N GLU A 88 -19.80 10.64 23.24
CA GLU A 88 -20.78 11.47 22.53
C GLU A 88 -21.90 10.66 21.85
N LYS A 89 -21.66 9.38 21.56
CA LYS A 89 -22.57 8.54 20.77
C LYS A 89 -23.83 8.22 21.58
N LYS A 90 -24.99 8.59 21.05
CA LYS A 90 -26.30 8.31 21.68
C LYS A 90 -26.85 6.97 21.20
N GLY A 91 -27.15 6.09 22.14
CA GLY A 91 -27.89 4.86 21.89
C GLY A 91 -29.40 5.06 22.01
N ASN A 92 -30.18 4.05 21.61
CA ASN A 92 -31.60 4.02 21.91
C ASN A 92 -31.82 3.56 23.35
N ILE A 93 -32.62 4.29 24.13
CA ILE A 93 -32.93 3.95 25.53
C ILE A 93 -34.42 3.78 25.74
N GLN A 94 -34.78 2.84 26.61
CA GLN A 94 -36.17 2.53 26.98
C GLN A 94 -36.22 2.34 28.51
N TYR A 95 -36.13 3.44 29.25
CA TYR A 95 -36.24 3.46 30.71
C TYR A 95 -37.54 4.18 31.11
N SER A 96 -38.33 3.58 31.99
CA SER A 96 -39.67 4.11 32.33
C SER A 96 -39.64 5.45 33.06
N ASP A 97 -38.50 5.80 33.66
CA ASP A 97 -38.27 7.02 34.45
C ASP A 97 -37.35 8.04 33.74
N VAL A 98 -37.11 7.87 32.43
CA VAL A 98 -36.35 8.81 31.60
C VAL A 98 -37.22 9.26 30.43
N LEU A 99 -37.75 10.48 30.51
CA LEU A 99 -38.53 11.07 29.44
C LEU A 99 -37.62 11.73 28.40
N PRO A 100 -37.95 11.71 27.10
CA PRO A 100 -37.15 12.40 26.07
C PRO A 100 -36.94 13.90 26.32
N SER A 101 -37.82 14.54 27.11
CA SER A 101 -37.73 15.95 27.49
C SER A 101 -36.86 16.21 28.73
N ASP A 102 -36.41 15.18 29.44
CA ASP A 102 -35.54 15.36 30.60
C ASP A 102 -34.16 15.85 30.16
N TRP A 103 -33.58 16.80 30.91
CA TRP A 103 -32.29 17.38 30.58
C TRP A 103 -31.15 16.33 30.52
N TYR A 104 -31.29 15.23 31.27
CA TYR A 104 -30.33 14.13 31.33
C TYR A 104 -30.62 13.00 30.34
N ALA A 105 -31.70 13.07 29.53
CA ALA A 105 -32.08 11.98 28.64
C ALA A 105 -30.97 11.66 27.62
N SER A 106 -30.29 12.69 27.10
CA SER A 106 -29.12 12.51 26.23
C SER A 106 -27.97 11.81 26.96
N GLU A 107 -27.73 12.19 28.20
CA GLU A 107 -26.61 11.67 28.99
C GLU A 107 -26.80 10.19 29.32
N VAL A 108 -28.03 9.80 29.66
CA VAL A 108 -28.40 8.40 29.86
C VAL A 108 -28.23 7.59 28.57
N ALA A 109 -28.60 8.16 27.43
CA ALA A 109 -28.46 7.51 26.13
C ALA A 109 -26.99 7.29 25.74
N ILE A 110 -26.13 8.25 26.02
CA ILE A 110 -24.68 8.13 25.83
C ILE A 110 -24.09 7.10 26.80
N ALA A 111 -24.47 7.18 28.07
CA ALA A 111 -23.95 6.31 29.12
C ALA A 111 -24.26 4.84 28.87
N GLN A 112 -25.48 4.55 28.40
CA GLN A 112 -25.90 3.21 28.02
C GLN A 112 -25.15 2.69 26.78
N GLU A 113 -24.99 3.53 25.76
CA GLU A 113 -24.27 3.18 24.53
C GLU A 113 -22.78 2.93 24.78
N ALA A 114 -22.17 3.73 25.66
CA ALA A 114 -20.79 3.54 26.10
C ALA A 114 -20.61 2.31 27.02
N GLY A 115 -21.71 1.71 27.50
CA GLY A 115 -21.71 0.46 28.25
C GLY A 115 -21.23 0.55 29.70
N TYR A 116 -20.87 1.74 30.19
CA TYR A 116 -20.34 1.90 31.54
C TYR A 116 -21.42 1.89 32.64
N ILE A 117 -22.68 2.09 32.28
CA ILE A 117 -23.81 2.01 33.23
C ILE A 117 -24.98 1.27 32.57
N SER A 118 -25.76 0.59 33.39
CA SER A 118 -27.02 -0.04 33.01
C SER A 118 -28.10 0.38 34.00
N GLY A 119 -29.36 0.33 33.55
CA GLY A 119 -30.49 0.48 34.45
C GLY A 119 -30.62 -0.68 35.43
N TYR A 120 -31.59 -0.57 36.32
CA TYR A 120 -31.96 -1.62 37.26
C TYR A 120 -32.87 -2.65 36.59
N ASN A 121 -32.97 -3.84 37.18
CA ASN A 121 -33.79 -4.94 36.66
C ASN A 121 -35.29 -4.62 36.56
N ASP A 122 -35.75 -3.55 37.22
CA ASP A 122 -37.13 -3.08 37.16
C ASP A 122 -37.41 -2.14 35.96
N GLY A 123 -36.43 -1.93 35.08
CA GLY A 123 -36.56 -1.08 33.90
C GLY A 123 -36.37 0.42 34.17
N THR A 124 -35.83 0.80 35.34
CA THR A 124 -35.55 2.20 35.72
C THR A 124 -34.05 2.54 35.62
N MET A 125 -33.71 3.82 35.45
CA MET A 125 -32.33 4.33 35.54
C MET A 125 -32.05 5.06 36.86
N ARG A 126 -33.10 5.55 37.52
CA ARG A 126 -33.11 6.38 38.74
C ARG A 126 -32.17 7.58 38.66
N PRO A 127 -32.23 8.39 37.58
CA PRO A 127 -31.25 9.44 37.28
C PRO A 127 -31.12 10.50 38.38
N LYS A 128 -32.21 10.75 39.13
CA LYS A 128 -32.28 11.77 40.19
C LYS A 128 -31.78 11.28 41.55
N ASN A 129 -31.54 9.98 41.73
CA ASN A 129 -31.04 9.45 43.00
C ASN A 129 -29.54 9.80 43.17
N PRO A 130 -29.08 10.10 44.39
CA PRO A 130 -27.65 10.17 44.68
C PRO A 130 -26.96 8.87 44.31
N ILE A 131 -25.81 8.93 43.64
CA ILE A 131 -25.04 7.74 43.30
C ILE A 131 -24.24 7.24 44.50
N SER A 132 -24.35 5.95 44.82
CA SER A 132 -23.60 5.32 45.90
C SER A 132 -22.15 5.00 45.50
N ARG A 133 -21.27 4.88 46.49
CA ARG A 133 -19.84 4.54 46.29
C ARG A 133 -19.66 3.24 45.50
N GLN A 134 -20.45 2.21 45.79
CA GLN A 134 -20.39 0.94 45.07
C GLN A 134 -20.89 1.03 43.62
N GLU A 135 -21.85 1.90 43.32
CA GLU A 135 -22.30 2.13 41.94
C GLU A 135 -21.26 2.91 41.14
N ALA A 136 -20.67 3.93 41.75
CA ALA A 136 -19.56 4.66 41.15
C ALA A 136 -18.35 3.73 40.88
N ALA A 137 -18.07 2.78 41.78
CA ALA A 137 -17.02 1.77 41.58
C ALA A 137 -17.29 0.89 40.35
N VAL A 138 -18.54 0.44 40.14
CA VAL A 138 -18.92 -0.33 38.93
C VAL A 138 -18.70 0.49 37.67
N VAL A 139 -19.09 1.76 37.68
CA VAL A 139 -18.88 2.66 36.54
C VAL A 139 -17.38 2.82 36.25
N LEU A 140 -16.57 3.14 37.27
CA LEU A 140 -15.12 3.32 37.15
C LEU A 140 -14.41 2.04 36.68
N ALA A 141 -14.81 0.88 37.17
CA ALA A 141 -14.26 -0.40 36.73
C ALA A 141 -14.55 -0.68 35.25
N LYS A 142 -15.77 -0.38 34.79
CA LYS A 142 -16.17 -0.54 33.39
C LYS A 142 -15.45 0.42 32.45
N ILE A 143 -15.38 1.71 32.81
CA ILE A 143 -14.65 2.72 32.02
C ILE A 143 -13.17 2.36 31.95
N GLY A 144 -12.59 1.97 33.09
CA GLY A 144 -11.20 1.53 33.18
C GLY A 144 -10.90 0.21 32.49
N LYS A 145 -11.92 -0.52 31.99
CA LYS A 145 -11.82 -1.90 31.49
C LYS A 145 -11.05 -2.80 32.45
N LEU A 146 -11.29 -2.62 33.75
CA LEU A 146 -10.55 -3.32 34.79
C LEU A 146 -11.02 -4.79 34.86
N ASP A 147 -10.08 -5.66 35.19
CA ASP A 147 -10.40 -7.04 35.53
C ASP A 147 -11.14 -7.07 36.88
N MET A 148 -12.43 -7.44 36.84
CA MET A 148 -13.32 -7.54 38.00
C MET A 148 -13.34 -8.93 38.64
N GLU A 149 -12.68 -9.91 38.01
CA GLU A 149 -12.55 -11.28 38.51
C GLU A 149 -11.22 -11.48 39.26
N ALA A 150 -10.21 -10.66 38.96
CA ALA A 150 -8.94 -10.63 39.68
C ALA A 150 -8.96 -9.78 40.97
N ASN A 151 -8.03 -10.06 41.89
CA ASN A 151 -7.65 -9.18 43.01
C ASN A 151 -8.72 -8.91 44.10
N LEU A 152 -9.65 -9.83 44.35
CA LEU A 152 -10.60 -9.73 45.47
C LEU A 152 -9.94 -9.58 46.86
N GLN A 153 -8.65 -9.89 47.00
CA GLN A 153 -7.89 -9.65 48.23
C GLN A 153 -7.82 -8.16 48.62
N ALA A 154 -7.93 -7.25 47.64
CA ALA A 154 -7.84 -5.81 47.87
C ALA A 154 -8.93 -5.25 48.81
N ILE A 155 -10.05 -5.96 48.99
CA ILE A 155 -11.14 -5.51 49.89
C ILE A 155 -11.08 -6.14 51.29
N GLU A 156 -10.18 -7.11 51.54
CA GLU A 156 -10.06 -7.77 52.85
C GLU A 156 -9.60 -6.82 53.96
N GLN A 157 -8.94 -5.72 53.58
CA GLN A 157 -8.54 -4.65 54.49
C GLN A 157 -9.72 -3.88 55.11
N PHE A 158 -10.93 -3.98 54.55
CA PHE A 158 -12.08 -3.20 55.02
C PHE A 158 -12.88 -3.93 56.10
N ALA A 159 -13.16 -3.23 57.20
CA ALA A 159 -13.94 -3.75 58.33
C ALA A 159 -15.40 -4.07 57.93
N ASP A 160 -15.97 -3.28 57.02
CA ASP A 160 -17.34 -3.41 56.52
C ASP A 160 -17.44 -4.18 55.19
N ARG A 161 -16.41 -4.96 54.81
CA ARG A 161 -16.39 -5.72 53.55
C ARG A 161 -17.59 -6.65 53.34
N ALA A 162 -18.20 -7.14 54.42
CA ALA A 162 -19.41 -7.97 54.37
C ALA A 162 -20.67 -7.20 53.90
N SER A 163 -20.64 -5.87 53.98
CA SER A 163 -21.72 -5.00 53.49
C SER A 163 -21.63 -4.72 51.98
N ILE A 164 -20.53 -5.11 51.32
CA ILE A 164 -20.37 -4.97 49.86
C ILE A 164 -21.16 -6.10 49.19
N PRO A 165 -22.22 -5.79 48.42
CA PRO A 165 -23.04 -6.80 47.78
C PRO A 165 -22.28 -7.51 46.67
N ALA A 166 -22.66 -8.77 46.41
CA ALA A 166 -21.95 -9.64 45.46
C ALA A 166 -21.77 -9.01 44.06
N TRP A 167 -22.78 -8.26 43.58
CA TRP A 167 -22.77 -7.65 42.24
C TRP A 167 -21.76 -6.51 42.07
N SER A 168 -21.32 -5.85 43.15
CA SER A 168 -20.32 -4.77 43.09
C SER A 168 -18.95 -5.19 43.61
N LYS A 169 -18.84 -6.38 44.22
CA LYS A 169 -17.64 -6.84 44.92
C LYS A 169 -16.39 -6.84 44.04
N GLY A 170 -16.49 -7.38 42.83
CA GLY A 170 -15.39 -7.39 41.85
C GLY A 170 -14.96 -5.99 41.42
N ALA A 171 -15.93 -5.12 41.12
CA ALA A 171 -15.65 -3.74 40.75
C ALA A 171 -15.00 -2.94 41.89
N VAL A 172 -15.48 -3.09 43.13
CA VAL A 172 -14.90 -2.45 44.31
C VAL A 172 -13.45 -2.90 44.51
N ALA A 173 -13.17 -4.20 44.39
CA ALA A 173 -11.81 -4.72 44.47
C ALA A 173 -10.89 -4.13 43.39
N ALA A 174 -11.38 -4.08 42.14
CA ALA A 174 -10.63 -3.55 41.02
C ALA A 174 -10.26 -2.07 41.19
N VAL A 175 -11.22 -1.21 41.56
CA VAL A 175 -10.97 0.24 41.71
C VAL A 175 -10.09 0.56 42.93
N VAL A 176 -10.14 -0.28 43.98
CA VAL A 176 -9.27 -0.16 45.16
C VAL A 176 -7.85 -0.61 44.81
N SER A 177 -7.71 -1.73 44.10
CA SER A 177 -6.40 -2.22 43.61
C SER A 177 -5.71 -1.19 42.70
N LYS A 178 -6.49 -0.49 41.88
CA LYS A 178 -6.00 0.60 41.01
C LYS A 178 -5.87 1.95 41.70
N SER A 179 -6.24 2.05 42.99
CA SER A 179 -6.25 3.30 43.76
C SER A 179 -7.12 4.41 43.16
N TYR A 180 -8.10 4.08 42.30
CA TYR A 180 -9.09 5.04 41.80
C TYR A 180 -10.03 5.48 42.92
N MET A 181 -10.38 4.55 43.82
CA MET A 181 -11.12 4.81 45.04
C MET A 181 -10.39 4.21 46.25
N LYS A 182 -10.35 4.95 47.35
CA LYS A 182 -9.76 4.49 48.62
C LYS A 182 -10.84 4.34 49.70
N GLY A 183 -10.56 3.51 50.71
CA GLY A 183 -11.37 3.47 51.92
C GLY A 183 -11.17 4.70 52.80
N TYR A 184 -11.96 4.77 53.87
CA TYR A 184 -11.90 5.83 54.87
C TYR A 184 -10.84 5.53 55.95
N PRO A 185 -10.39 6.55 56.71
CA PRO A 185 -9.38 6.37 57.76
C PRO A 185 -9.75 5.38 58.88
N ASP A 186 -11.04 5.07 59.03
CA ASP A 186 -11.57 4.08 59.97
C ASP A 186 -11.51 2.63 59.43
N ASN A 187 -10.80 2.40 58.33
CA ASN A 187 -10.71 1.13 57.61
C ASN A 187 -12.06 0.63 57.08
N THR A 188 -13.02 1.51 56.78
CA THR A 188 -14.28 1.14 56.11
C THR A 188 -14.30 1.58 54.65
N TYR A 189 -15.10 0.91 53.82
CA TYR A 189 -15.35 1.30 52.42
C TYR A 189 -16.65 2.12 52.26
N GLN A 190 -17.66 1.83 53.08
CA GLN A 190 -19.00 2.42 53.11
C GLN A 190 -19.74 2.29 51.76
N PRO A 191 -20.01 1.06 51.26
CA PRO A 191 -20.43 0.82 49.88
C PRO A 191 -21.75 1.52 49.49
N ALA A 192 -22.72 1.61 50.42
CA ALA A 192 -24.01 2.24 50.17
C ALA A 192 -24.00 3.78 50.32
N LYS A 193 -22.91 4.37 50.83
CA LYS A 193 -22.84 5.82 51.07
C LYS A 193 -22.83 6.59 49.74
N PRO A 194 -23.66 7.63 49.56
CA PRO A 194 -23.56 8.52 48.40
C PRO A 194 -22.24 9.27 48.33
N ILE A 195 -21.73 9.51 47.13
CA ILE A 195 -20.53 10.33 46.93
C ILE A 195 -20.86 11.81 46.74
N THR A 196 -19.95 12.65 47.20
CA THR A 196 -19.94 14.09 46.91
C THR A 196 -19.46 14.39 45.49
N ARG A 197 -19.78 15.58 44.99
CA ARG A 197 -19.29 16.10 43.70
C ARG A 197 -17.75 16.11 43.65
N ALA A 198 -17.08 16.46 44.75
CA ALA A 198 -15.63 16.41 44.85
C ALA A 198 -15.06 14.99 44.79
N GLU A 199 -15.65 14.03 45.52
CA GLU A 199 -15.24 12.63 45.44
C GLU A 199 -15.44 12.06 44.03
N ALA A 200 -16.54 12.41 43.35
CA ALA A 200 -16.78 12.02 41.96
C ALA A 200 -15.67 12.51 41.03
N ILE A 201 -15.34 13.80 41.07
CA ILE A 201 -14.30 14.40 40.23
C ILE A 201 -12.94 13.78 40.52
N VAL A 202 -12.57 13.61 41.79
CA VAL A 202 -11.26 13.08 42.15
C VAL A 202 -11.10 11.61 41.73
N THR A 203 -12.13 10.79 41.93
CA THR A 203 -12.08 9.36 41.55
C THR A 203 -12.06 9.18 40.03
N LEU A 204 -12.83 9.99 39.29
CA LEU A 204 -12.77 10.04 37.82
C LEU A 204 -11.40 10.54 37.34
N ASN A 205 -10.82 11.56 37.99
CA ASN A 205 -9.49 12.07 37.66
C ASN A 205 -8.40 11.01 37.84
N TYR A 206 -8.48 10.18 38.89
CA TYR A 206 -7.56 9.05 39.05
C TYR A 206 -7.74 8.00 37.95
N ALA A 207 -8.99 7.69 37.57
CA ALA A 207 -9.25 6.79 36.46
C ALA A 207 -8.73 7.34 35.12
N MET A 208 -8.92 8.64 34.85
CA MET A 208 -8.40 9.33 33.66
C MET A 208 -6.88 9.29 33.57
N LYS A 209 -6.17 9.37 34.71
CA LYS A 209 -4.69 9.32 34.73
C LYS A 209 -4.12 7.94 34.40
N ASP A 210 -4.88 6.88 34.65
CA ASP A 210 -4.51 5.49 34.34
C ASP A 210 -5.05 5.05 32.95
N GLN A 211 -5.92 5.85 32.33
CA GLN A 211 -6.12 5.78 30.88
C GLN A 211 -4.90 6.39 30.17
N PRO A 212 -4.49 5.86 28.99
CA PRO A 212 -3.54 6.58 28.14
C PRO A 212 -4.08 8.00 27.96
N LYS A 213 -3.30 8.99 28.39
CA LYS A 213 -3.67 10.41 28.33
C LYS A 213 -4.00 10.69 26.88
N VAL A 214 -5.28 10.78 26.53
CA VAL A 214 -5.69 11.14 25.17
C VAL A 214 -5.45 12.63 25.04
N VAL A 215 -4.18 13.00 24.80
CA VAL A 215 -3.83 14.36 24.40
C VAL A 215 -4.42 14.50 23.01
N SER A 216 -5.42 15.37 22.86
CA SER A 216 -5.87 15.78 21.52
C SER A 216 -4.89 16.83 21.01
N GLN A 217 -3.95 16.43 20.15
CA GLN A 217 -3.05 17.37 19.50
C GLN A 217 -3.73 17.95 18.25
N THR A 218 -3.94 19.27 18.24
CA THR A 218 -4.56 19.96 17.10
C THR A 218 -3.52 20.68 16.26
N TYR A 219 -3.57 20.45 14.94
CA TYR A 219 -2.79 21.16 13.93
C TYR A 219 -3.74 22.06 13.13
N ASP A 220 -3.65 23.37 13.34
CA ASP A 220 -4.57 24.39 12.84
C ASP A 220 -3.91 25.43 11.92
N LYS A 221 -2.65 25.19 11.55
CA LYS A 221 -1.87 26.05 10.64
C LYS A 221 -1.20 25.19 9.59
N SER A 222 -1.10 25.71 8.38
CA SER A 222 -0.37 25.05 7.29
C SER A 222 1.08 24.83 7.69
N GLY A 223 1.64 23.68 7.32
CA GLY A 223 3.01 23.33 7.67
C GLY A 223 3.26 21.82 7.71
N THR A 224 4.51 21.47 8.00
CA THR A 224 4.93 20.09 8.19
C THR A 224 5.17 19.83 9.68
N TYR A 225 4.59 18.76 10.19
CA TYR A 225 4.64 18.37 11.59
C TYR A 225 5.19 16.95 11.75
N GLY A 226 5.95 16.74 12.82
CA GLY A 226 6.72 15.53 13.07
C GLY A 226 8.19 15.64 12.63
N PRO A 227 9.06 14.72 13.06
CA PRO A 227 10.49 14.83 12.87
C PRO A 227 10.89 14.58 11.41
N ALA A 228 12.04 15.13 10.98
CA ALA A 228 12.59 14.86 9.64
C ALA A 228 13.09 13.41 9.48
N GLU A 229 13.62 12.84 10.57
CA GLU A 229 14.14 11.48 10.66
C GLU A 229 13.70 10.83 11.98
N GLY A 230 13.60 9.51 12.01
CA GLY A 230 13.06 8.76 13.16
C GLY A 230 11.53 8.73 13.17
N ALA A 231 10.92 8.41 14.31
CA ALA A 231 9.47 8.44 14.49
C ALA A 231 9.11 9.05 15.85
N GLU A 232 8.14 9.97 15.85
CA GLU A 232 7.53 10.54 17.05
C GLU A 232 6.25 9.78 17.38
N THR A 233 6.02 9.46 18.66
CA THR A 233 4.74 8.85 19.10
C THR A 233 3.89 9.89 19.79
N ILE A 234 2.69 10.14 19.25
CA ILE A 234 1.65 10.96 19.87
C ILE A 234 0.71 10.02 20.62
N GLU A 235 0.74 10.12 21.95
CA GLU A 235 -0.18 9.42 22.83
C GLU A 235 -1.54 10.15 22.86
N GLY A 236 -2.52 9.61 22.14
CA GLY A 236 -3.87 10.19 22.05
C GLY A 236 -4.37 10.50 20.65
N ASN A 237 -5.35 11.40 20.58
CA ASN A 237 -6.03 11.76 19.34
C ASN A 237 -5.30 12.92 18.64
N VAL A 238 -5.43 13.02 17.32
CA VAL A 238 -4.90 14.13 16.53
C VAL A 238 -6.02 14.75 15.72
N GLN A 239 -6.07 16.07 15.66
CA GLN A 239 -7.03 16.81 14.84
C GLN A 239 -6.29 17.72 13.86
N VAL A 240 -6.66 17.67 12.58
CA VAL A 240 -6.15 18.55 11.53
C VAL A 240 -7.29 19.45 11.10
N THR A 241 -7.13 20.76 11.29
CA THR A 241 -8.20 21.74 11.04
C THR A 241 -7.89 22.75 9.94
N ALA A 242 -6.64 22.82 9.47
CA ALA A 242 -6.25 23.70 8.38
C ALA A 242 -5.77 22.92 7.15
N LYS A 243 -5.85 23.58 5.99
CA LYS A 243 -5.28 23.10 4.72
C LYS A 243 -3.75 23.21 4.70
N ASP A 244 -3.17 22.49 3.75
CA ASP A 244 -1.74 22.48 3.44
C ASP A 244 -0.89 21.96 4.62
N ILE A 245 -1.41 20.95 5.31
CA ILE A 245 -0.75 20.26 6.43
C ILE A 245 -0.12 18.95 5.97
N THR A 246 1.14 18.74 6.34
CA THR A 246 1.82 17.45 6.21
C THR A 246 2.12 16.91 7.60
N LEU A 247 1.58 15.74 7.94
CA LEU A 247 2.06 14.96 9.08
C LEU A 247 3.10 13.98 8.56
N GLN A 248 4.27 13.93 9.19
CA GLN A 248 5.33 13.02 8.78
C GLN A 248 5.99 12.31 9.95
N ASN A 249 6.37 11.04 9.76
CA ASN A 249 7.14 10.27 10.73
C ASN A 249 6.49 10.22 12.13
N ILE A 250 5.16 10.06 12.18
CA ILE A 250 4.38 10.08 13.41
C ILE A 250 3.63 8.76 13.59
N VAL A 251 3.64 8.24 14.81
CA VAL A 251 2.76 7.16 15.28
C VAL A 251 1.69 7.77 16.19
N ILE A 252 0.42 7.65 15.80
CA ILE A 252 -0.74 8.12 16.57
C ILE A 252 -1.38 6.90 17.23
N THR A 253 -1.37 6.85 18.56
CA THR A 253 -1.95 5.72 19.30
C THR A 253 -3.48 5.77 19.38
N GLY A 254 -4.08 6.97 19.25
CA GLY A 254 -5.52 7.21 19.18
C GLY A 254 -6.05 7.45 17.76
N ASN A 255 -7.11 8.28 17.67
CA ASN A 255 -7.81 8.61 16.43
C ASN A 255 -7.19 9.82 15.72
N LEU A 256 -7.29 9.87 14.40
CA LEU A 256 -6.93 11.04 13.60
C LEU A 256 -8.20 11.63 12.97
N VAL A 257 -8.45 12.93 13.11
CA VAL A 257 -9.61 13.60 12.51
C VAL A 257 -9.16 14.71 11.58
N LEU A 258 -9.40 14.55 10.27
CA LEU A 258 -9.23 15.57 9.25
C LEU A 258 -10.56 16.33 9.12
N THR A 259 -10.68 17.46 9.80
CA THR A 259 -11.97 18.13 10.02
C THR A 259 -12.49 18.89 8.80
N GLU A 260 -13.75 19.32 8.88
CA GLU A 260 -14.39 20.20 7.89
C GLU A 260 -13.62 21.53 7.68
N GLY A 261 -12.82 21.98 8.67
CA GLY A 261 -12.02 23.21 8.60
C GLY A 261 -10.98 23.22 7.47
N ILE A 262 -10.56 22.04 6.98
CA ILE A 262 -9.67 21.90 5.82
C ILE A 262 -10.34 22.43 4.54
N GLY A 263 -11.67 22.40 4.47
CA GLY A 263 -12.43 22.82 3.28
C GLY A 263 -12.11 21.95 2.07
N GLU A 264 -11.62 22.57 0.99
CA GLU A 264 -11.18 21.90 -0.25
C GLU A 264 -9.65 21.73 -0.33
N GLY A 265 -8.92 22.06 0.74
CA GLY A 265 -7.46 22.05 0.75
C GLY A 265 -6.82 20.67 0.93
N ASP A 266 -5.48 20.65 0.94
CA ASP A 266 -4.70 19.40 0.93
C ASP A 266 -4.21 19.01 2.32
N VAL A 267 -4.15 17.69 2.58
CA VAL A 267 -3.44 17.11 3.72
C VAL A 267 -2.59 15.95 3.21
N THR A 268 -1.37 15.82 3.71
CA THR A 268 -0.47 14.70 3.40
C THR A 268 -0.10 13.96 4.68
N LEU A 269 -0.28 12.64 4.69
CA LEU A 269 0.19 11.72 5.74
C LEU A 269 1.38 10.95 5.16
N LYS A 270 2.59 11.24 5.63
CA LYS A 270 3.83 10.66 5.08
C LYS A 270 4.57 9.86 6.14
N GLN A 271 4.63 8.54 6.00
CA GLN A 271 5.20 7.68 7.03
C GLN A 271 4.50 7.86 8.39
N VAL A 272 3.17 7.89 8.35
CA VAL A 272 2.30 8.02 9.52
C VAL A 272 1.66 6.68 9.82
N ALA A 273 1.62 6.29 11.09
CA ALA A 273 0.87 5.11 11.55
C ALA A 273 -0.26 5.54 12.49
N VAL A 274 -1.51 5.20 12.17
CA VAL A 274 -2.67 5.48 13.04
C VAL A 274 -3.24 4.16 13.55
N LYS A 275 -3.18 3.96 14.87
CA LYS A 275 -3.69 2.73 15.51
C LYS A 275 -5.20 2.75 15.70
N GLY A 276 -5.77 3.93 15.95
CA GLY A 276 -7.22 4.15 16.00
C GLY A 276 -7.85 4.37 14.62
N THR A 277 -8.98 5.08 14.61
CA THR A 277 -9.73 5.40 13.40
C THR A 277 -9.29 6.76 12.85
N THR A 278 -9.08 6.83 11.54
CA THR A 278 -8.93 8.10 10.80
C THR A 278 -10.28 8.54 10.25
N THR A 279 -10.76 9.71 10.62
CA THR A 279 -12.01 10.28 10.14
C THR A 279 -11.73 11.46 9.20
N ILE A 280 -12.28 11.43 8.00
CA ILE A 280 -12.08 12.43 6.95
C ILE A 280 -13.39 13.16 6.68
N LEU A 281 -13.44 14.42 7.10
CA LEU A 281 -14.60 15.33 6.96
C LEU A 281 -14.33 16.49 5.99
N GLY A 282 -13.05 16.82 5.76
CA GLY A 282 -12.59 17.86 4.82
C GLY A 282 -11.67 17.32 3.72
N GLY A 283 -11.25 18.20 2.81
CA GLY A 283 -10.43 17.90 1.63
C GLY A 283 -11.22 18.03 0.32
N GLY A 284 -10.56 18.44 -0.77
CA GLY A 284 -11.13 18.55 -2.11
C GLY A 284 -10.83 17.39 -3.08
N PRO A 285 -11.13 17.56 -4.39
CA PRO A 285 -11.03 16.50 -5.41
C PRO A 285 -9.60 16.09 -5.78
N ASN A 286 -8.57 16.79 -5.30
CA ASN A 286 -7.15 16.42 -5.47
C ASN A 286 -6.41 16.24 -4.14
N SER A 287 -7.16 16.17 -3.04
CA SER A 287 -6.63 16.23 -1.68
C SER A 287 -6.35 14.86 -1.07
N ILE A 288 -6.00 14.85 0.21
CA ILE A 288 -5.64 13.71 1.08
C ILE A 288 -4.69 12.69 0.43
N LYS A 289 -3.40 12.84 0.71
CA LYS A 289 -2.36 11.91 0.25
C LYS A 289 -1.88 11.07 1.42
N ILE A 290 -1.78 9.77 1.22
CA ILE A 290 -1.33 8.79 2.20
C ILE A 290 -0.12 8.07 1.59
N GLU A 291 1.07 8.42 2.04
CA GLU A 291 2.35 8.00 1.46
C GLU A 291 3.14 7.20 2.49
N ASN A 292 3.55 5.97 2.15
CA ASN A 292 4.29 5.06 3.03
C ASN A 292 3.69 4.92 4.45
N SER A 293 2.37 4.93 4.58
CA SER A 293 1.67 5.06 5.86
C SER A 293 0.78 3.85 6.18
N GLU A 294 0.50 3.63 7.46
CA GLU A 294 -0.33 2.52 7.95
C GLU A 294 -1.57 3.05 8.69
N LEU A 295 -2.75 2.89 8.11
CA LEU A 295 -4.01 3.30 8.75
C LEU A 295 -4.88 2.06 9.03
N ASN A 296 -5.28 1.87 10.28
CA ASN A 296 -6.11 0.72 10.65
C ASN A 296 -7.52 0.81 10.05
N GLN A 297 -8.26 1.88 10.41
CA GLN A 297 -9.60 2.14 9.89
C GLN A 297 -9.70 3.58 9.40
N VAL A 298 -10.41 3.79 8.28
CA VAL A 298 -10.70 5.11 7.72
C VAL A 298 -12.21 5.26 7.55
N THR A 299 -12.79 6.36 8.02
CA THR A 299 -14.18 6.75 7.74
C THR A 299 -14.19 8.06 6.97
N VAL A 300 -14.97 8.12 5.89
CA VAL A 300 -15.09 9.31 5.05
C VAL A 300 -16.53 9.82 5.09
N ASP A 301 -16.73 10.99 5.70
CA ASP A 301 -18.04 11.66 5.81
C ASP A 301 -17.91 13.16 5.46
N LYS A 302 -17.60 13.42 4.19
CA LYS A 302 -17.57 14.79 3.67
C LYS A 302 -19.00 15.21 3.31
N LYS A 303 -19.60 16.06 4.15
CA LYS A 303 -21.00 16.51 3.98
C LYS A 303 -21.29 17.19 2.65
N ASN A 304 -20.31 17.93 2.12
CA ASN A 304 -20.42 18.79 0.95
C ASN A 304 -19.29 18.48 -0.05
N GLY A 305 -19.63 17.96 -1.23
CA GLY A 305 -18.68 17.66 -2.31
C GLY A 305 -18.05 16.26 -2.20
N ASN A 306 -17.04 16.02 -3.05
CA ASN A 306 -16.27 14.78 -3.07
C ASN A 306 -14.84 15.04 -2.59
N VAL A 307 -14.25 14.05 -1.92
CA VAL A 307 -12.84 14.05 -1.52
C VAL A 307 -12.07 13.00 -2.32
N ARG A 308 -10.84 13.30 -2.72
CA ARG A 308 -9.91 12.27 -3.23
C ARG A 308 -9.04 11.79 -2.08
N ILE A 309 -8.71 10.49 -2.09
CA ILE A 309 -7.77 9.88 -1.15
C ILE A 309 -6.80 9.06 -1.99
N LEU A 310 -5.53 9.48 -2.00
CA LEU A 310 -4.47 8.86 -2.79
C LEU A 310 -3.56 8.04 -1.87
N ALA A 311 -3.54 6.71 -2.03
CA ALA A 311 -2.58 5.83 -1.39
C ALA A 311 -1.38 5.57 -2.31
N SER A 312 -0.15 5.75 -1.81
CA SER A 312 1.08 5.52 -2.59
C SER A 312 2.26 5.00 -1.76
N GLY A 313 3.26 4.42 -2.45
CA GLY A 313 4.44 3.84 -1.80
C GLY A 313 4.10 2.59 -0.99
N LYS A 314 4.68 2.43 0.20
CA LYS A 314 4.39 1.31 1.12
C LYS A 314 3.19 1.59 2.00
N THR A 315 2.04 1.94 1.40
CA THR A 315 0.83 2.34 2.14
C THR A 315 -0.13 1.19 2.31
N SER A 316 -0.61 1.00 3.54
CA SER A 316 -1.61 -0.01 3.89
C SER A 316 -2.75 0.64 4.68
N VAL A 317 -3.98 0.47 4.20
CA VAL A 317 -5.21 0.94 4.83
C VAL A 317 -6.13 -0.27 5.00
N GLY A 318 -6.43 -0.63 6.25
CA GLY A 318 -7.17 -1.84 6.58
C GLY A 318 -8.61 -1.83 6.07
N GLU A 319 -9.48 -1.06 6.73
CA GLU A 319 -10.88 -0.89 6.31
C GLU A 319 -11.22 0.58 6.06
N VAL A 320 -11.81 0.88 4.90
CA VAL A 320 -12.34 2.20 4.54
C VAL A 320 -13.86 2.13 4.48
N THR A 321 -14.55 2.91 5.32
CA THR A 321 -16.00 3.11 5.25
C THR A 321 -16.33 4.46 4.64
N LEU A 322 -16.98 4.45 3.48
CA LEU A 322 -17.47 5.65 2.81
C LEU A 322 -18.92 5.93 3.26
N GLN A 323 -19.13 7.10 3.84
CA GLN A 323 -20.43 7.68 4.21
C GLN A 323 -20.82 8.86 3.30
N SER A 324 -19.90 9.31 2.44
CA SER A 324 -20.09 10.30 1.39
C SER A 324 -19.46 9.86 0.06
N GLY A 325 -19.68 10.63 -1.01
CA GLY A 325 -18.95 10.45 -2.28
C GLY A 325 -17.45 10.70 -2.12
N ALA A 326 -16.62 9.89 -2.79
CA ALA A 326 -15.17 9.97 -2.71
C ALA A 326 -14.50 9.35 -3.95
N LYS A 327 -13.25 9.75 -4.24
CA LYS A 327 -12.37 9.07 -5.18
C LYS A 327 -11.25 8.38 -4.40
N LEU A 328 -11.21 7.05 -4.42
CA LEU A 328 -10.09 6.27 -3.89
C LEU A 328 -9.14 5.95 -5.04
N GLU A 329 -7.87 6.31 -4.87
CA GLU A 329 -6.84 6.11 -5.88
C GLU A 329 -5.61 5.47 -5.27
N GLU A 330 -5.13 4.40 -5.89
CA GLU A 330 -3.86 3.77 -5.58
C GLU A 330 -2.87 4.02 -6.71
N LYS A 331 -1.69 4.50 -6.34
CA LYS A 331 -0.66 4.84 -7.30
C LYS A 331 0.71 4.47 -6.77
N ASP A 332 1.52 3.82 -7.61
CA ASP A 332 2.92 3.49 -7.29
C ASP A 332 3.05 2.72 -5.96
N LEU A 333 2.09 1.84 -5.63
CA LEU A 333 2.16 0.98 -4.46
C LEU A 333 3.27 -0.06 -4.60
N LYS A 334 3.98 -0.33 -3.51
CA LYS A 334 5.12 -1.27 -3.48
C LYS A 334 4.99 -2.19 -2.27
N ASP A 335 4.81 -3.48 -2.51
CA ASP A 335 4.72 -4.51 -1.47
C ASP A 335 3.70 -4.17 -0.36
N SER A 336 2.56 -3.57 -0.72
CA SER A 336 1.54 -3.12 0.23
C SER A 336 0.13 -3.37 -0.31
N THR A 337 -0.86 -3.44 0.59
CA THR A 337 -2.25 -3.77 0.23
C THR A 337 -3.06 -2.58 -0.27
N GLY A 338 -2.55 -1.35 -0.15
CA GLY A 338 -3.35 -0.17 -0.47
C GLY A 338 -4.61 -0.14 0.39
N PHE A 339 -5.79 -0.03 -0.21
CA PHE A 339 -7.08 -0.14 0.46
C PHE A 339 -7.56 -1.60 0.47
N ALA A 340 -7.32 -2.32 1.58
CA ALA A 340 -7.63 -3.75 1.65
C ALA A 340 -9.14 -4.05 1.62
N LYS A 341 -9.96 -3.28 2.34
CA LYS A 341 -11.42 -3.41 2.30
C LYS A 341 -12.09 -2.05 2.20
N VAL A 342 -12.94 -1.86 1.21
CA VAL A 342 -13.75 -0.65 1.02
C VAL A 342 -15.22 -0.98 1.20
N ILE A 343 -15.92 -0.25 2.06
CA ILE A 343 -17.36 -0.38 2.32
C ILE A 343 -18.07 0.92 1.94
N LEU A 344 -19.02 0.83 1.03
CA LEU A 344 -19.95 1.93 0.74
C LEU A 344 -21.17 1.77 1.64
N SER A 345 -21.28 2.61 2.66
CA SER A 345 -22.30 2.49 3.70
C SER A 345 -23.70 2.92 3.24
N GLU A 346 -24.73 2.44 3.95
CA GLU A 346 -26.14 2.80 3.71
C GLU A 346 -26.42 4.31 3.84
N THR A 347 -25.53 5.07 4.48
CA THR A 347 -25.71 6.51 4.75
C THR A 347 -25.26 7.42 3.60
N ILE A 348 -24.60 6.86 2.57
CA ILE A 348 -24.23 7.64 1.38
C ILE A 348 -25.49 8.22 0.73
N LYS A 349 -25.49 9.54 0.51
CA LYS A 349 -26.61 10.22 -0.18
C LYS A 349 -26.79 9.65 -1.59
N ALA A 350 -28.04 9.44 -1.99
CA ALA A 350 -28.38 9.03 -3.36
C ALA A 350 -27.71 9.94 -4.41
N ASP A 351 -27.36 9.37 -5.56
CA ASP A 351 -26.66 10.02 -6.67
C ASP A 351 -25.22 10.49 -6.38
N SER A 352 -24.69 10.28 -5.16
CA SER A 352 -23.28 10.53 -4.87
C SER A 352 -22.38 9.68 -5.77
N LEU A 353 -21.27 10.24 -6.21
CA LEU A 353 -20.29 9.56 -7.05
C LEU A 353 -19.18 8.98 -6.18
N VAL A 354 -18.93 7.68 -6.31
CA VAL A 354 -17.74 7.00 -5.80
C VAL A 354 -16.90 6.55 -6.97
N THR A 355 -15.61 6.89 -6.97
CA THR A 355 -14.66 6.56 -8.04
C THR A 355 -13.53 5.71 -7.47
N LEU A 356 -13.23 4.59 -8.13
CA LEU A 356 -12.19 3.65 -7.74
C LEU A 356 -11.14 3.56 -8.86
N VAL A 357 -9.88 3.76 -8.50
CA VAL A 357 -8.73 3.73 -9.42
C VAL A 357 -7.61 2.96 -8.73
N GLY A 358 -7.27 1.74 -9.16
CA GLY A 358 -6.26 0.94 -8.47
C GLY A 358 -6.64 -0.52 -8.29
N ASN A 359 -5.93 -1.21 -7.39
CA ASN A 359 -6.07 -2.64 -7.16
C ASN A 359 -6.66 -2.91 -5.77
N PHE A 360 -7.96 -3.16 -5.72
CA PHE A 360 -8.70 -3.36 -4.46
C PHE A 360 -8.92 -4.84 -4.19
N ASP A 361 -8.61 -5.30 -2.98
CA ASP A 361 -8.87 -6.69 -2.60
C ASP A 361 -10.37 -6.95 -2.43
N ARG A 362 -11.07 -6.09 -1.68
CA ARG A 362 -12.53 -6.22 -1.49
C ARG A 362 -13.25 -4.88 -1.48
N VAL A 363 -14.32 -4.80 -2.26
CA VAL A 363 -15.26 -3.68 -2.27
C VAL A 363 -16.65 -4.21 -1.96
N GLU A 364 -17.27 -3.69 -0.91
CA GLU A 364 -18.63 -4.05 -0.46
C GLU A 364 -19.54 -2.83 -0.58
N ILE A 365 -20.67 -3.01 -1.27
CA ILE A 365 -21.63 -1.95 -1.51
C ILE A 365 -22.92 -2.26 -0.77
N ASN A 366 -23.20 -1.44 0.25
CA ASN A 366 -24.44 -1.46 1.04
C ASN A 366 -25.35 -0.25 0.72
N SER A 367 -24.85 0.72 -0.04
CA SER A 367 -25.53 1.99 -0.29
C SER A 367 -26.64 1.89 -1.35
N ASN A 368 -27.60 2.82 -1.32
CA ASN A 368 -28.70 2.90 -2.29
C ASN A 368 -28.47 4.01 -3.32
N LYS A 369 -28.78 3.77 -4.60
CA LYS A 369 -28.73 4.78 -5.68
C LYS A 369 -27.38 5.51 -5.80
N THR A 370 -26.29 4.93 -5.32
CA THR A 370 -24.95 5.50 -5.43
C THR A 370 -24.41 5.21 -6.82
N LYS A 371 -23.73 6.17 -7.45
CA LYS A 371 -23.04 5.95 -8.72
C LYS A 371 -21.62 5.50 -8.42
N VAL A 372 -21.29 4.28 -8.78
CA VAL A 372 -19.93 3.75 -8.59
C VAL A 372 -19.25 3.69 -9.95
N LYS A 373 -18.02 4.19 -10.04
CA LYS A 373 -17.20 4.14 -11.24
C LYS A 373 -15.87 3.47 -10.93
N VAL A 374 -15.57 2.37 -11.62
CA VAL A 374 -14.26 1.72 -11.59
C VAL A 374 -13.49 2.17 -12.82
N GLU A 375 -12.54 3.10 -12.69
CA GLU A 375 -11.87 3.73 -13.85
C GLU A 375 -10.74 2.88 -14.41
N SER A 376 -9.98 2.20 -13.55
CA SER A 376 -8.88 1.31 -13.95
C SER A 376 -8.42 0.43 -12.79
N GLY A 377 -7.65 -0.60 -13.12
CA GLY A 377 -7.07 -1.53 -12.15
C GLY A 377 -8.00 -2.72 -11.87
N THR A 378 -7.71 -3.46 -10.81
CA THR A 378 -8.38 -4.74 -10.51
C THR A 378 -9.16 -4.66 -9.21
N ILE A 379 -10.41 -5.13 -9.20
CA ILE A 379 -11.13 -5.47 -7.97
C ILE A 379 -11.16 -6.99 -7.85
N THR A 380 -10.56 -7.55 -6.80
CA THR A 380 -10.55 -9.01 -6.59
C THR A 380 -11.94 -9.52 -6.22
N GLU A 381 -12.61 -8.88 -5.26
CA GLU A 381 -13.99 -9.17 -4.89
C GLU A 381 -14.84 -7.89 -4.84
N LEU A 382 -15.86 -7.81 -5.69
CA LEU A 382 -16.90 -6.78 -5.64
C LEU A 382 -18.22 -7.42 -5.21
N LEU A 383 -18.70 -7.05 -4.03
CA LEU A 383 -19.96 -7.51 -3.46
C LEU A 383 -20.98 -6.36 -3.44
N VAL A 384 -22.12 -6.56 -4.10
CA VAL A 384 -23.30 -5.69 -3.98
C VAL A 384 -24.33 -6.43 -3.14
N THR A 385 -24.54 -5.97 -1.91
CA THR A 385 -25.41 -6.66 -0.95
C THR A 385 -26.88 -6.42 -1.24
N ASP A 386 -27.76 -7.23 -0.63
CA ASP A 386 -29.22 -7.10 -0.72
C ASP A 386 -29.77 -5.75 -0.23
N LYS A 387 -28.96 -4.99 0.51
CA LYS A 387 -29.26 -3.64 0.98
C LYS A 387 -29.14 -2.58 -0.10
N ALA A 388 -28.37 -2.83 -1.16
CA ALA A 388 -27.99 -1.84 -2.17
C ALA A 388 -28.97 -1.78 -3.35
N LYS A 389 -30.00 -0.94 -3.26
CA LYS A 389 -31.07 -0.82 -4.26
C LYS A 389 -30.76 0.19 -5.36
N GLU A 390 -31.25 -0.09 -6.56
CA GLU A 390 -31.17 0.79 -7.73
C GLU A 390 -29.73 1.22 -8.06
N MET A 391 -28.79 0.28 -7.93
CA MET A 391 -27.37 0.56 -8.13
C MET A 391 -27.00 0.71 -9.59
N THR A 392 -26.17 1.70 -9.88
CA THR A 392 -25.48 1.83 -11.17
C THR A 392 -23.98 1.80 -10.95
N ILE A 393 -23.31 0.86 -11.61
CA ILE A 393 -21.86 0.69 -11.54
C ILE A 393 -21.31 0.75 -12.96
N ASP A 394 -20.43 1.72 -13.20
CA ASP A 394 -19.73 1.89 -14.47
C ASP A 394 -18.33 1.29 -14.37
N VAL A 395 -18.01 0.32 -15.22
CA VAL A 395 -16.72 -0.38 -15.24
C VAL A 395 -16.01 -0.04 -16.54
N ALA A 396 -15.00 0.84 -16.44
CA ALA A 396 -14.27 1.31 -17.61
C ALA A 396 -13.45 0.19 -18.29
N GLU A 397 -13.08 0.38 -19.55
CA GLU A 397 -12.37 -0.63 -20.36
C GLU A 397 -11.05 -1.10 -19.72
N ALA A 398 -10.36 -0.23 -18.97
CA ALA A 398 -9.11 -0.54 -18.28
C ALA A 398 -9.29 -1.19 -16.90
N ALA A 399 -10.53 -1.50 -16.49
CA ALA A 399 -10.84 -2.10 -15.20
C ALA A 399 -11.19 -3.59 -15.33
N ILE A 400 -10.79 -4.37 -14.32
CA ILE A 400 -11.07 -5.81 -14.22
C ILE A 400 -11.74 -6.09 -12.88
N ILE A 401 -12.85 -6.81 -12.89
CA ILE A 401 -13.47 -7.39 -11.69
C ILE A 401 -13.27 -8.90 -11.76
N LYS A 402 -12.50 -9.48 -10.83
CA LYS A 402 -12.26 -10.93 -10.81
C LYS A 402 -13.52 -11.67 -10.36
N THR A 403 -14.05 -11.34 -9.20
CA THR A 403 -15.31 -11.91 -8.69
C THR A 403 -16.31 -10.80 -8.40
N LEU A 404 -17.43 -10.82 -9.11
CA LEU A 404 -18.58 -9.99 -8.89
C LEU A 404 -19.68 -10.83 -8.23
N THR A 405 -20.21 -10.39 -7.10
CA THR A 405 -21.38 -10.99 -6.45
C THR A 405 -22.49 -9.95 -6.34
N LEU A 406 -23.66 -10.28 -6.89
CA LEU A 406 -24.83 -9.41 -6.94
C LEU A 406 -26.01 -10.04 -6.19
N ASP A 407 -26.24 -9.54 -4.97
CA ASP A 407 -27.40 -9.88 -4.15
C ASP A 407 -28.53 -8.83 -4.27
N ALA A 408 -28.26 -7.69 -4.93
CA ALA A 408 -29.28 -6.71 -5.32
C ALA A 408 -29.21 -6.34 -6.81
N ALA A 409 -30.39 -6.03 -7.38
CA ALA A 409 -30.54 -5.71 -8.78
C ALA A 409 -29.69 -4.48 -9.16
N THR A 410 -28.76 -4.69 -10.08
CA THR A 410 -27.73 -3.70 -10.42
C THR A 410 -27.67 -3.47 -11.92
N LYS A 411 -27.55 -2.21 -12.32
CA LYS A 411 -27.22 -1.82 -13.70
C LYS A 411 -25.71 -1.63 -13.82
N MET A 412 -25.05 -2.57 -14.46
CA MET A 412 -23.62 -2.48 -14.77
C MET A 412 -23.43 -1.93 -16.18
N THR A 413 -22.67 -0.86 -16.33
CA THR A 413 -22.31 -0.23 -17.62
C THR A 413 -20.81 -0.31 -17.88
N GLY A 414 -20.40 0.05 -19.08
CA GLY A 414 -18.99 0.11 -19.47
C GLY A 414 -18.47 -1.17 -20.09
N LYS A 415 -17.19 -1.15 -20.44
CA LYS A 415 -16.51 -2.19 -21.25
C LYS A 415 -15.52 -3.04 -20.44
N GLY A 416 -15.37 -2.79 -19.14
CA GLY A 416 -14.39 -3.48 -18.30
C GLY A 416 -14.68 -4.97 -18.17
N LYS A 417 -13.62 -5.75 -17.96
CA LYS A 417 -13.70 -7.22 -17.90
C LYS A 417 -14.30 -7.67 -16.57
N ILE A 418 -15.24 -8.60 -16.62
CA ILE A 418 -15.74 -9.32 -15.44
C ILE A 418 -15.41 -10.79 -15.62
N GLU A 419 -14.60 -11.39 -14.75
CA GLU A 419 -14.15 -12.78 -14.91
C GLU A 419 -15.20 -13.77 -14.42
N LEU A 420 -15.68 -13.61 -13.19
CA LEU A 420 -16.75 -14.40 -12.60
C LEU A 420 -17.84 -13.48 -12.08
N ALA A 421 -19.09 -13.70 -12.50
CA ALA A 421 -20.27 -13.05 -11.96
C ALA A 421 -21.20 -14.06 -11.29
N ASN A 422 -21.37 -13.95 -9.97
CA ASN A 422 -22.38 -14.63 -9.18
C ASN A 422 -23.62 -13.73 -9.11
N ILE A 423 -24.68 -14.08 -9.85
CA ILE A 423 -25.90 -13.28 -9.94
C ILE A 423 -27.02 -14.00 -9.19
N ASN A 424 -27.38 -13.47 -8.01
CA ASN A 424 -28.33 -14.12 -7.10
C ASN A 424 -29.74 -13.49 -7.16
N VAL A 425 -29.93 -12.46 -7.99
CA VAL A 425 -31.14 -11.63 -8.01
C VAL A 425 -31.59 -11.30 -9.44
N ASN A 426 -32.90 -11.22 -9.63
CA ASN A 426 -33.53 -10.81 -10.90
C ASN A 426 -33.42 -9.29 -11.13
N GLY A 427 -33.51 -8.88 -12.39
CA GLY A 427 -33.52 -7.46 -12.78
C GLY A 427 -32.13 -6.84 -12.93
N THR A 428 -31.07 -7.64 -12.83
CA THR A 428 -29.69 -7.23 -13.15
C THR A 428 -29.54 -7.03 -14.65
N THR A 429 -28.91 -5.92 -15.04
CA THR A 429 -28.58 -5.63 -16.45
C THR A 429 -27.09 -5.33 -16.59
N LEU A 430 -26.42 -5.96 -17.54
CA LEU A 430 -24.99 -5.79 -17.81
C LEU A 430 -24.78 -5.29 -19.25
N GLU A 431 -23.88 -4.34 -19.47
CA GLU A 431 -23.47 -3.94 -20.83
C GLU A 431 -22.41 -4.88 -21.42
N GLN A 432 -21.48 -5.34 -20.58
CA GLN A 432 -20.42 -6.29 -20.92
C GLN A 432 -20.76 -7.69 -20.38
N GLU A 433 -20.57 -8.71 -21.23
CA GLU A 433 -20.80 -10.10 -20.83
C GLU A 433 -19.64 -10.61 -19.96
N PRO A 434 -19.91 -11.16 -18.76
CA PRO A 434 -18.88 -11.78 -17.94
C PRO A 434 -18.30 -13.04 -18.59
N VAL A 435 -17.03 -13.35 -18.31
CA VAL A 435 -16.37 -14.57 -18.83
C VAL A 435 -17.06 -15.83 -18.30
N LYS A 436 -17.45 -15.84 -17.02
CA LYS A 436 -18.22 -16.90 -16.40
C LYS A 436 -19.36 -16.31 -15.57
N VAL A 437 -20.54 -16.90 -15.69
CA VAL A 437 -21.70 -16.56 -14.87
C VAL A 437 -22.13 -17.78 -14.07
N VAL A 438 -22.39 -17.57 -12.78
CA VAL A 438 -23.03 -18.53 -11.87
C VAL A 438 -24.30 -17.88 -11.35
N LYS A 439 -25.43 -18.59 -11.42
CA LYS A 439 -26.72 -18.11 -10.94
C LYS A 439 -27.60 -19.27 -10.43
N PRO A 440 -28.46 -19.04 -9.43
CA PRO A 440 -29.47 -20.02 -9.04
C PRO A 440 -30.51 -20.29 -10.14
N ASP A 441 -31.23 -21.41 -10.01
CA ASP A 441 -32.36 -21.73 -10.89
C ASP A 441 -33.47 -20.67 -10.77
N GLY A 442 -34.05 -20.28 -11.90
CA GLY A 442 -35.08 -19.23 -11.96
C GLY A 442 -34.58 -17.79 -11.89
N VAL A 443 -33.29 -17.56 -11.61
CA VAL A 443 -32.68 -16.21 -11.71
C VAL A 443 -32.34 -15.88 -13.16
N THR A 444 -32.67 -14.67 -13.58
CA THR A 444 -32.47 -14.10 -14.93
C THR A 444 -31.74 -12.76 -14.85
N TYR A 445 -30.94 -12.48 -15.87
CA TYR A 445 -30.23 -11.21 -16.06
C TYR A 445 -30.24 -10.86 -17.55
N GLU A 446 -30.07 -9.59 -17.89
CA GLU A 446 -30.08 -9.12 -19.28
C GLU A 446 -28.73 -8.55 -19.67
N ILE A 447 -28.24 -8.91 -20.85
CA ILE A 447 -27.14 -8.20 -21.50
C ILE A 447 -27.73 -7.08 -22.37
N LYS A 448 -27.65 -5.83 -21.88
CA LYS A 448 -28.12 -4.63 -22.59
C LYS A 448 -26.94 -3.85 -23.11
N LYS A 449 -26.40 -4.21 -24.27
CA LYS A 449 -25.38 -3.38 -24.92
C LYS A 449 -25.93 -1.97 -25.13
N PRO A 450 -25.12 -0.90 -24.95
CA PRO A 450 -25.56 0.45 -25.27
C PRO A 450 -26.17 0.45 -26.67
N ALA A 451 -27.35 1.04 -26.83
CA ALA A 451 -27.90 1.24 -28.16
C ALA A 451 -26.85 2.04 -28.95
N LEU A 452 -26.20 1.41 -29.93
CA LEU A 452 -25.61 2.12 -31.06
C LEU A 452 -26.73 3.02 -31.56
N GLY A 453 -26.59 4.33 -31.41
CA GLY A 453 -27.66 5.33 -31.53
C GLY A 453 -28.72 4.89 -32.53
N GLY A 454 -29.87 4.44 -32.00
CA GLY A 454 -30.98 4.00 -32.80
C GLY A 454 -31.57 5.21 -33.52
N GLY A 455 -31.16 5.42 -34.76
CA GLY A 455 -31.97 6.11 -35.73
C GLY A 455 -33.31 5.39 -35.80
N GLY A 456 -34.37 6.09 -35.39
CA GLY A 456 -35.74 5.60 -35.50
C GLY A 456 -36.04 5.20 -36.95
N GLY A 457 -36.69 4.05 -37.10
CA GLY A 457 -37.16 3.56 -38.38
C GLY A 457 -38.11 4.56 -39.05
N GLY A 458 -37.55 5.30 -39.99
CA GLY A 458 -38.23 5.97 -41.09
C GLY A 458 -37.30 5.87 -42.30
N GLY A 459 -37.49 4.84 -43.13
CA GLY A 459 -36.84 4.63 -44.43
C GLY A 459 -35.41 5.16 -44.58
N GLY A 460 -34.40 4.39 -44.16
CA GLY A 460 -32.99 4.76 -44.33
C GLY A 460 -32.11 3.52 -44.47
N ILE A 461 -31.30 3.51 -45.53
CA ILE A 461 -30.36 2.46 -45.94
C ILE A 461 -29.42 2.11 -44.75
N SER A 462 -29.28 0.82 -44.42
CA SER A 462 -28.29 0.33 -43.44
C SER A 462 -26.88 0.62 -43.97
N ILE A 463 -26.19 1.57 -43.34
CA ILE A 463 -24.77 1.82 -43.59
C ILE A 463 -24.00 1.02 -42.54
N ASP A 464 -23.34 -0.05 -42.96
CA ASP A 464 -22.34 -0.74 -42.14
C ASP A 464 -21.18 0.22 -41.89
N TYR A 465 -21.16 0.84 -40.71
CA TYR A 465 -20.13 1.82 -40.33
C TYR A 465 -18.73 1.20 -40.30
N ASN A 466 -18.58 -0.09 -40.02
CA ASN A 466 -17.29 -0.75 -40.07
C ASN A 466 -16.83 -0.91 -41.53
N ALA A 467 -17.72 -1.34 -42.43
CA ALA A 467 -17.42 -1.40 -43.85
C ALA A 467 -17.08 -0.01 -44.44
N GLN A 468 -17.80 1.04 -44.04
CA GLN A 468 -17.51 2.41 -44.49
C GLN A 468 -16.15 2.90 -43.98
N ARG A 469 -15.83 2.66 -42.71
CA ARG A 469 -14.52 3.00 -42.13
C ARG A 469 -13.38 2.24 -42.79
N ILE A 470 -13.58 0.96 -43.10
CA ILE A 470 -12.62 0.15 -43.86
C ILE A 470 -12.44 0.72 -45.27
N ALA A 471 -13.52 1.10 -45.93
CA ALA A 471 -13.47 1.71 -47.26
C ALA A 471 -12.71 3.05 -47.24
N ASP A 472 -12.96 3.89 -46.23
CA ASP A 472 -12.25 5.16 -46.05
C ASP A 472 -10.77 4.96 -45.70
N LEU A 473 -10.44 3.98 -44.85
CA LEU A 473 -9.07 3.58 -44.54
C LEU A 473 -8.33 3.14 -45.82
N ASN A 474 -8.93 2.23 -46.59
CA ASN A 474 -8.36 1.73 -47.85
C ASN A 474 -8.22 2.83 -48.91
N ALA A 475 -9.10 3.84 -48.88
CA ALA A 475 -9.00 5.04 -49.72
C ALA A 475 -7.95 6.06 -49.23
N GLY A 476 -7.24 5.77 -48.13
CA GLY A 476 -6.20 6.65 -47.58
C GLY A 476 -6.73 7.85 -46.80
N LYS A 477 -7.98 7.80 -46.32
CA LYS A 477 -8.58 8.88 -45.51
C LYS A 477 -8.39 8.64 -44.02
N ASN A 478 -8.35 9.72 -43.24
CA ASN A 478 -8.39 9.64 -41.79
C ASN A 478 -9.73 9.09 -41.32
N VAL A 479 -9.71 8.20 -40.34
CA VAL A 479 -10.90 7.54 -39.78
C VAL A 479 -11.03 7.87 -38.31
N VAL A 480 -12.27 8.09 -37.85
CA VAL A 480 -12.60 8.27 -36.43
C VAL A 480 -13.49 7.12 -35.96
N GLY A 481 -13.08 6.47 -34.88
CA GLY A 481 -13.74 5.32 -34.28
C GLY A 481 -13.10 3.98 -34.65
N ASP A 482 -13.51 2.95 -33.92
CA ASP A 482 -12.90 1.61 -33.99
C ASP A 482 -13.16 0.91 -35.33
N ILE A 483 -12.22 0.05 -35.73
CA ILE A 483 -12.25 -0.77 -36.94
C ILE A 483 -12.02 -2.24 -36.57
N VAL A 484 -12.83 -3.15 -37.11
CA VAL A 484 -12.63 -4.61 -36.99
C VAL A 484 -12.33 -5.18 -38.37
N LEU A 485 -11.15 -5.78 -38.53
CA LEU A 485 -10.68 -6.38 -39.79
C LEU A 485 -10.83 -7.91 -39.68
N SER A 486 -11.78 -8.51 -40.41
CA SER A 486 -12.14 -9.93 -40.23
C SER A 486 -12.07 -10.79 -41.49
N GLY A 487 -11.61 -10.23 -42.62
CA GLY A 487 -11.49 -10.99 -43.87
C GLY A 487 -10.12 -11.64 -44.00
N ASP A 488 -10.08 -12.97 -43.99
CA ASP A 488 -8.86 -13.76 -44.08
C ASP A 488 -8.09 -13.46 -45.38
N GLY A 489 -6.75 -13.40 -45.29
CA GLY A 489 -5.81 -13.14 -46.38
C GLY A 489 -5.88 -11.74 -46.97
N LYS A 490 -6.66 -10.82 -46.38
CA LYS A 490 -6.86 -9.48 -46.95
C LYS A 490 -5.81 -8.48 -46.50
N THR A 491 -5.48 -7.59 -47.42
CA THR A 491 -4.70 -6.38 -47.15
C THR A 491 -5.64 -5.20 -46.88
N TYR A 492 -5.37 -4.45 -45.82
CA TYR A 492 -6.08 -3.23 -45.45
C TYR A 492 -5.12 -2.06 -45.32
N GLY A 493 -5.60 -0.86 -45.66
CA GLY A 493 -4.78 0.34 -45.76
C GLY A 493 -4.30 0.61 -47.19
N PRO A 494 -3.98 1.88 -47.50
CA PRO A 494 -3.65 2.31 -48.85
C PRO A 494 -2.25 1.88 -49.28
N ALA A 495 -1.94 1.97 -50.58
CA ALA A 495 -0.62 1.61 -51.10
C ALA A 495 0.48 2.66 -50.84
N GLY A 496 0.13 3.91 -50.51
CA GLY A 496 1.14 4.98 -50.31
C GLY A 496 0.72 6.21 -49.52
N ALA A 497 -0.58 6.42 -49.24
CA ALA A 497 -1.01 7.41 -48.25
C ALA A 497 -0.77 6.86 -46.83
N LEU A 498 -0.67 7.73 -45.82
CA LEU A 498 -0.49 7.32 -44.43
C LEU A 498 -1.62 7.87 -43.55
N PRO A 499 -2.87 7.37 -43.68
CA PRO A 499 -4.02 7.84 -42.92
C PRO A 499 -3.87 7.61 -41.41
N THR A 500 -4.49 8.47 -40.62
CA THR A 500 -4.64 8.29 -39.17
C THR A 500 -6.01 7.69 -38.84
N VAL A 501 -6.02 6.59 -38.08
CA VAL A 501 -7.20 6.05 -37.41
C VAL A 501 -7.19 6.51 -35.96
N LYS A 502 -8.15 7.36 -35.57
CA LYS A 502 -8.38 7.77 -34.17
C LYS A 502 -9.37 6.80 -33.53
N GLY A 503 -8.84 5.68 -33.03
CA GLY A 503 -9.63 4.57 -32.49
C GLY A 503 -8.83 3.28 -32.50
N LYS A 504 -9.44 2.21 -31.99
CA LYS A 504 -8.83 0.88 -31.92
C LYS A 504 -8.98 0.13 -33.23
N ILE A 505 -7.92 -0.56 -33.68
CA ILE A 505 -8.02 -1.55 -34.76
C ILE A 505 -7.95 -2.95 -34.15
N THR A 506 -8.92 -3.80 -34.48
CA THR A 506 -8.96 -5.21 -34.05
C THR A 506 -8.84 -6.13 -35.25
N ILE A 507 -7.86 -7.03 -35.22
CA ILE A 507 -7.65 -8.08 -36.23
C ILE A 507 -8.40 -9.33 -35.78
N LYS A 508 -9.34 -9.78 -36.62
CA LYS A 508 -10.20 -10.98 -36.44
C LYS A 508 -10.23 -11.82 -37.72
N GLY A 509 -9.17 -11.82 -38.50
CA GLY A 509 -9.06 -12.66 -39.69
C GLY A 509 -7.65 -13.19 -39.81
N GLU A 510 -7.56 -14.38 -40.41
CA GLU A 510 -6.32 -15.13 -40.63
C GLU A 510 -5.50 -14.52 -41.75
N GLY A 511 -4.18 -14.38 -41.60
CA GLY A 511 -3.30 -13.87 -42.66
C GLY A 511 -3.58 -12.43 -43.09
N ILE A 512 -4.15 -11.60 -42.21
CA ILE A 512 -4.43 -10.19 -42.53
C ILE A 512 -3.11 -9.41 -42.65
N THR A 513 -3.01 -8.56 -43.67
CA THR A 513 -1.96 -7.53 -43.77
C THR A 513 -2.57 -6.15 -43.53
N LEU A 514 -2.10 -5.41 -42.53
CA LEU A 514 -2.40 -3.99 -42.35
C LEU A 514 -1.20 -3.17 -42.82
N GLN A 515 -1.40 -2.19 -43.70
CA GLN A 515 -0.29 -1.43 -44.28
C GLN A 515 -0.51 0.08 -44.33
N ASN A 516 0.57 0.83 -44.11
CA ASN A 516 0.62 2.29 -44.23
C ASN A 516 -0.48 3.00 -43.42
N VAL A 517 -0.53 2.79 -42.09
CA VAL A 517 -1.53 3.40 -41.21
C VAL A 517 -0.88 3.94 -39.94
N VAL A 518 -1.33 5.11 -39.47
CA VAL A 518 -1.08 5.58 -38.09
C VAL A 518 -2.31 5.29 -37.24
N ILE A 519 -2.16 4.53 -36.16
CA ILE A 519 -3.20 4.22 -35.20
C ILE A 519 -2.98 5.12 -33.97
N ASP A 520 -3.84 6.12 -33.83
CA ASP A 520 -3.95 6.98 -32.66
C ASP A 520 -4.91 6.33 -31.65
N GLY A 521 -4.50 5.16 -31.17
CA GLY A 521 -5.28 4.20 -30.38
C GLY A 521 -4.56 2.84 -30.31
N ASP A 522 -5.28 1.80 -29.92
CA ASP A 522 -4.72 0.46 -29.73
C ASP A 522 -4.82 -0.42 -30.99
N LEU A 523 -3.88 -1.35 -31.13
CA LEU A 523 -3.95 -2.46 -32.08
C LEU A 523 -4.16 -3.76 -31.30
N VAL A 524 -5.16 -4.55 -31.66
CA VAL A 524 -5.44 -5.84 -31.00
C VAL A 524 -5.46 -6.95 -32.03
N VAL A 525 -4.54 -7.89 -31.93
CA VAL A 525 -4.55 -9.16 -32.65
C VAL A 525 -5.27 -10.18 -31.78
N GLU A 526 -6.47 -10.58 -32.17
CA GLU A 526 -7.31 -11.48 -31.37
C GLU A 526 -6.80 -12.92 -31.42
N LYS A 527 -7.17 -13.73 -30.42
CA LYS A 527 -6.85 -15.16 -30.41
C LYS A 527 -7.52 -15.93 -31.54
N LYS A 528 -8.73 -15.49 -31.90
CA LYS A 528 -9.61 -16.18 -32.84
C LYS A 528 -10.09 -15.25 -33.93
N THR A 529 -10.22 -15.80 -35.13
CA THR A 529 -10.89 -15.14 -36.25
C THR A 529 -12.39 -14.95 -35.96
N ALA A 530 -13.08 -14.16 -36.76
CA ALA A 530 -14.53 -13.98 -36.65
C ALA A 530 -15.32 -15.29 -36.86
N SER A 531 -14.72 -16.28 -37.53
CA SER A 531 -15.28 -17.64 -37.70
C SER A 531 -14.93 -18.60 -36.55
N GLY A 532 -14.18 -18.13 -35.54
CA GLY A 532 -13.82 -18.90 -34.35
C GLY A 532 -12.63 -19.84 -34.52
N GLN A 533 -11.95 -19.80 -35.68
CA GLN A 533 -10.65 -20.45 -35.90
C GLN A 533 -9.57 -19.72 -35.11
N ASP A 534 -8.50 -20.41 -34.73
CA ASP A 534 -7.35 -19.72 -34.13
C ASP A 534 -6.73 -18.80 -35.18
N LEU A 535 -6.43 -17.56 -34.77
CA LEU A 535 -5.74 -16.60 -35.61
C LEU A 535 -4.25 -16.93 -35.51
N GLU A 536 -3.74 -17.53 -36.56
CA GLU A 536 -2.34 -17.89 -36.69
C GLU A 536 -1.56 -16.71 -37.25
N GLU A 537 -1.88 -16.09 -38.39
CA GLU A 537 -1.02 -15.08 -39.07
C GLU A 537 -1.55 -13.63 -39.11
N PHE A 538 -0.67 -12.64 -38.88
CA PHE A 538 -0.91 -11.21 -39.07
C PHE A 538 0.38 -10.44 -39.45
N THR A 539 0.29 -9.58 -40.46
CA THR A 539 1.39 -8.68 -40.86
C THR A 539 0.99 -7.21 -40.74
N ALA A 540 1.83 -6.40 -40.12
CA ALA A 540 1.75 -4.94 -40.11
C ALA A 540 2.94 -4.35 -40.89
N LEU A 541 2.69 -3.63 -41.98
CA LEU A 541 3.71 -3.06 -42.88
C LEU A 541 3.65 -1.53 -42.87
N ASN A 542 4.72 -0.86 -42.43
CA ASN A 542 4.76 0.59 -42.26
C ASN A 542 3.59 1.13 -41.39
N VAL A 543 3.32 0.47 -40.27
CA VAL A 543 2.24 0.85 -39.34
C VAL A 543 2.84 1.53 -38.11
N GLU A 544 2.29 2.66 -37.71
CA GLU A 544 2.64 3.33 -36.45
C GLU A 544 1.48 3.18 -35.45
N VAL A 545 1.74 2.66 -34.25
CA VAL A 545 0.75 2.51 -33.18
C VAL A 545 1.17 3.34 -31.98
N LYS A 546 0.36 4.35 -31.64
CA LYS A 546 0.62 5.25 -30.50
C LYS A 546 0.16 4.67 -29.17
N GLY A 547 -0.93 3.89 -29.19
CA GLY A 547 -1.42 3.13 -28.03
C GLY A 547 -0.70 1.80 -27.86
N ASN A 548 -1.39 0.85 -27.25
CA ASN A 548 -0.86 -0.48 -27.00
C ASN A 548 -1.15 -1.43 -28.17
N THR A 549 -0.23 -2.34 -28.44
CA THR A 549 -0.41 -3.45 -29.36
C THR A 549 -0.55 -4.74 -28.55
N GLN A 550 -1.75 -5.30 -28.49
CA GLN A 550 -2.03 -6.56 -27.79
C GLN A 550 -1.99 -7.72 -28.78
N VAL A 551 -1.18 -8.73 -28.49
CA VAL A 551 -1.02 -9.93 -29.31
C VAL A 551 -1.57 -11.12 -28.54
N ASN A 552 -2.86 -11.40 -28.76
CA ASN A 552 -3.64 -12.44 -28.08
C ASN A 552 -3.73 -13.76 -28.89
N GLY A 553 -3.27 -13.76 -30.14
CA GLY A 553 -3.23 -14.90 -31.06
C GLY A 553 -1.91 -14.93 -31.83
N GLY A 554 -1.61 -16.08 -32.43
CA GLY A 554 -0.42 -16.29 -33.25
C GLY A 554 0.23 -17.65 -33.06
N SER A 555 0.81 -18.21 -34.12
CA SER A 555 1.72 -19.37 -34.05
C SER A 555 3.19 -18.93 -34.15
N SER A 556 4.14 -19.86 -34.23
CA SER A 556 5.57 -19.58 -34.03
C SER A 556 6.28 -18.69 -35.07
N ASN A 557 5.60 -18.18 -36.10
CA ASN A 557 6.20 -17.38 -37.20
C ASN A 557 5.33 -16.21 -37.69
N THR A 558 4.43 -15.68 -36.87
CA THR A 558 3.16 -15.22 -37.45
C THR A 558 2.75 -13.78 -37.24
N VAL A 559 3.26 -13.09 -36.23
CA VAL A 559 2.94 -11.69 -36.00
C VAL A 559 4.14 -10.86 -36.44
N GLY A 560 4.06 -10.34 -37.65
CA GLY A 560 5.17 -9.64 -38.31
C GLY A 560 4.95 -8.13 -38.37
N PHE A 561 5.87 -7.35 -37.79
CA PHE A 561 5.97 -5.91 -38.00
C PHE A 561 7.12 -5.63 -38.97
N LYS A 562 6.80 -5.03 -40.11
CA LYS A 562 7.72 -4.89 -41.24
C LYS A 562 7.80 -3.46 -41.73
N GLY A 563 8.84 -3.17 -42.51
CA GLY A 563 9.03 -1.86 -43.14
C GLY A 563 9.40 -0.80 -42.10
N LYS A 564 8.75 0.37 -42.11
CA LYS A 564 9.01 1.48 -41.18
C LYS A 564 8.06 1.51 -39.98
N SER A 565 7.70 0.34 -39.46
CA SER A 565 6.68 0.24 -38.40
C SER A 565 7.19 0.77 -37.06
N LYS A 566 6.31 1.37 -36.26
CA LYS A 566 6.64 1.90 -34.93
C LYS A 566 5.57 1.51 -33.93
N MET A 567 5.95 0.80 -32.88
CA MET A 567 5.05 0.39 -31.81
C MET A 567 5.49 1.06 -30.51
N ASN A 568 4.54 1.58 -29.75
CA ASN A 568 4.80 2.06 -28.40
C ASN A 568 5.03 0.87 -27.45
N THR A 569 3.95 0.26 -26.94
CA THR A 569 4.03 -0.95 -26.11
C THR A 569 3.42 -2.13 -26.85
N VAL A 570 4.14 -3.24 -26.96
CA VAL A 570 3.64 -4.52 -27.47
C VAL A 570 3.50 -5.47 -26.29
N VAL A 571 2.31 -6.00 -26.06
CA VAL A 571 2.02 -6.97 -24.99
C VAL A 571 1.70 -8.32 -25.64
N VAL A 572 2.47 -9.36 -25.31
CA VAL A 572 2.22 -10.72 -25.79
C VAL A 572 1.78 -11.60 -24.63
N ASN A 573 0.52 -12.05 -24.68
CA ASN A 573 -0.13 -12.84 -23.64
C ASN A 573 -0.62 -14.21 -24.14
N HIS A 574 -0.15 -14.63 -25.31
CA HIS A 574 -0.42 -15.94 -25.88
C HIS A 574 0.88 -16.72 -26.07
N ALA A 575 0.92 -17.96 -25.59
CA ALA A 575 2.10 -18.81 -25.67
C ALA A 575 2.32 -19.35 -27.08
N GLY A 576 3.58 -19.39 -27.51
CA GLY A 576 3.97 -19.95 -28.81
C GLY A 576 3.91 -18.95 -29.97
N VAL A 577 3.65 -17.67 -29.69
CA VAL A 577 3.66 -16.60 -30.70
C VAL A 577 5.08 -16.36 -31.21
N GLY A 578 5.22 -16.32 -32.53
CA GLY A 578 6.40 -15.82 -33.23
C GLY A 578 6.24 -14.36 -33.58
N LEU A 579 7.03 -13.50 -32.96
CA LEU A 579 7.03 -12.06 -33.20
C LEU A 579 8.20 -11.70 -34.12
N ALA A 580 7.94 -11.26 -35.33
CA ALA A 580 8.99 -10.89 -36.30
C ALA A 580 9.05 -9.36 -36.48
N LEU A 581 10.22 -8.76 -36.25
CA LEU A 581 10.48 -7.35 -36.53
C LEU A 581 11.44 -7.23 -37.72
N GLU A 582 10.98 -6.64 -38.82
CA GLU A 582 11.72 -6.54 -40.08
C GLU A 582 11.86 -5.08 -40.56
N GLY A 583 12.96 -4.72 -41.21
CA GLY A 583 13.15 -3.40 -41.83
C GLY A 583 13.60 -2.30 -40.86
N GLU A 584 12.99 -1.12 -40.90
CA GLU A 584 13.21 -0.01 -39.94
C GLU A 584 12.17 -0.03 -38.80
N THR A 585 11.76 -1.23 -38.36
CA THR A 585 10.74 -1.41 -37.33
C THR A 585 11.28 -1.15 -35.92
N SER A 586 10.57 -0.33 -35.14
CA SER A 586 10.92 -0.06 -33.73
C SER A 586 9.78 -0.42 -32.77
N VAL A 587 10.15 -0.96 -31.61
CA VAL A 587 9.23 -1.20 -30.48
C VAL A 587 9.79 -0.52 -29.25
N ALA A 588 9.07 0.42 -28.63
CA ALA A 588 9.59 1.12 -27.45
C ALA A 588 9.63 0.19 -26.22
N THR A 589 8.56 -0.58 -25.98
CA THR A 589 8.47 -1.55 -24.88
C THR A 589 7.80 -2.85 -25.35
N LEU A 590 8.38 -3.99 -25.02
CA LEU A 590 7.83 -5.33 -25.26
C LEU A 590 7.60 -6.04 -23.92
N ASP A 591 6.33 -6.22 -23.55
CA ASP A 591 5.91 -6.90 -22.33
C ASP A 591 5.49 -8.34 -22.66
N LEU A 592 6.15 -9.30 -22.01
CA LEU A 592 5.95 -10.72 -22.24
C LEU A 592 5.29 -11.38 -21.02
N GLU A 593 4.05 -11.84 -21.22
CA GLU A 593 3.27 -12.61 -20.25
C GLU A 593 3.19 -14.10 -20.62
N SER A 594 3.74 -14.52 -21.75
CA SER A 594 3.72 -15.91 -22.24
C SER A 594 4.95 -16.20 -23.12
N ASP A 595 5.23 -17.48 -23.37
CA ASP A 595 6.35 -17.92 -24.21
C ASP A 595 6.31 -17.30 -25.62
N VAL A 596 7.42 -16.70 -26.04
CA VAL A 596 7.54 -16.01 -27.34
C VAL A 596 8.85 -16.37 -28.05
N LYS A 597 8.75 -16.56 -29.37
CA LYS A 597 9.90 -16.59 -30.29
C LYS A 597 10.02 -15.24 -30.98
N LEU A 598 11.05 -14.48 -30.66
CA LEU A 598 11.30 -13.17 -31.23
C LEU A 598 12.29 -13.28 -32.40
N LYS A 599 11.92 -12.82 -33.58
CA LYS A 599 12.78 -12.78 -34.77
C LYS A 599 13.15 -11.34 -35.08
N LEU A 600 14.42 -10.98 -34.91
CA LEU A 600 14.92 -9.62 -35.10
C LEU A 600 15.70 -9.49 -36.39
N ASN A 601 15.11 -8.79 -37.36
CA ASN A 601 15.69 -8.46 -38.65
C ASN A 601 15.43 -6.97 -38.98
N THR A 602 15.71 -6.10 -38.02
CA THR A 602 15.41 -4.67 -38.12
C THR A 602 16.59 -3.78 -37.74
N SER A 603 16.76 -2.65 -38.41
CA SER A 603 17.77 -1.65 -38.07
C SER A 603 17.41 -0.74 -36.88
N SER A 604 16.18 -0.78 -36.35
CA SER A 604 15.76 0.13 -35.26
C SER A 604 15.57 -0.56 -33.89
N GLY A 605 15.22 -1.84 -33.86
CA GLY A 605 15.28 -2.68 -32.65
C GLY A 605 14.17 -2.45 -31.62
N ILE A 606 14.42 -2.87 -30.38
CA ILE A 606 13.51 -2.78 -29.23
C ILE A 606 14.16 -1.94 -28.13
N GLY A 607 13.43 -1.00 -27.54
CA GLY A 607 13.91 -0.19 -26.42
C GLY A 607 14.03 -1.01 -25.13
N THR A 608 12.91 -1.49 -24.61
CA THR A 608 12.83 -2.28 -23.36
C THR A 608 12.06 -3.58 -23.59
N VAL A 609 12.56 -4.69 -23.05
CA VAL A 609 11.82 -5.96 -22.95
C VAL A 609 11.56 -6.26 -21.47
N ASN A 610 10.31 -6.47 -21.08
CA ASN A 610 9.93 -6.88 -19.73
C ASN A 610 9.39 -8.31 -19.75
N ILE A 611 9.98 -9.19 -18.94
CA ILE A 611 9.50 -10.56 -18.73
C ILE A 611 8.72 -10.57 -17.40
N LEU A 612 7.39 -10.65 -17.51
CA LEU A 612 6.47 -10.46 -16.39
C LEU A 612 6.02 -11.78 -15.74
N GLN A 613 6.19 -12.91 -16.43
CA GLN A 613 5.84 -14.25 -15.95
C GLN A 613 6.99 -15.25 -16.16
N GLU A 614 6.94 -16.40 -15.49
CA GLU A 614 7.91 -17.48 -15.72
C GLU A 614 7.72 -18.11 -17.10
N ILE A 615 8.49 -17.64 -18.09
CA ILE A 615 8.34 -18.03 -19.50
C ILE A 615 9.68 -18.39 -20.15
N SER A 616 9.60 -19.15 -21.24
CA SER A 616 10.70 -19.33 -22.19
C SER A 616 10.71 -18.18 -23.18
N PHE A 617 11.80 -17.43 -23.22
CA PHE A 617 12.01 -16.37 -24.20
C PHE A 617 13.14 -16.77 -25.14
N PHE A 618 12.82 -16.85 -26.44
CA PHE A 618 13.77 -17.23 -27.49
C PHE A 618 13.94 -16.08 -28.47
N VAL A 619 15.18 -15.73 -28.82
CA VAL A 619 15.48 -14.71 -29.83
C VAL A 619 16.23 -15.36 -30.99
N GLU A 620 15.74 -15.18 -32.21
CA GLU A 620 16.36 -15.65 -33.44
C GLU A 620 16.84 -14.45 -34.27
N GLY A 621 18.13 -14.40 -34.56
CA GLY A 621 18.70 -13.49 -35.55
C GLY A 621 18.75 -14.14 -36.94
N ILE A 622 18.54 -13.35 -38.00
CA ILE A 622 18.73 -13.84 -39.38
C ILE A 622 20.07 -13.33 -39.91
N ASP A 623 20.81 -14.22 -40.58
CA ASP A 623 22.09 -13.93 -41.22
C ASP A 623 21.96 -12.84 -42.32
N GLY A 624 22.87 -11.86 -42.34
CA GLY A 624 23.04 -10.93 -43.47
C GLY A 624 22.24 -9.61 -43.48
N ALA A 625 21.54 -9.23 -42.40
CA ALA A 625 20.87 -7.93 -42.30
C ALA A 625 21.31 -7.15 -41.05
N ALA A 626 21.12 -5.83 -41.05
CA ALA A 626 21.45 -4.95 -39.92
C ALA A 626 20.72 -5.48 -38.66
N GLY A 627 21.47 -6.15 -37.78
CA GLY A 627 20.90 -6.85 -36.62
C GLY A 627 20.28 -5.85 -35.66
N GLY A 628 19.01 -6.08 -35.31
CA GLY A 628 18.29 -5.21 -34.38
C GLY A 628 18.87 -5.28 -32.98
N THR A 629 18.86 -4.13 -32.31
CA THR A 629 19.31 -4.00 -30.91
C THR A 629 18.15 -4.24 -29.95
N ILE A 630 18.45 -4.71 -28.74
CA ILE A 630 17.54 -4.62 -27.59
C ILE A 630 18.26 -3.73 -26.56
N GLY A 631 17.66 -2.59 -26.22
CA GLY A 631 18.28 -1.58 -25.35
C GLY A 631 18.31 -1.96 -23.86
N SER A 632 17.27 -2.64 -23.36
CA SER A 632 17.22 -3.13 -21.98
C SER A 632 16.32 -4.36 -21.85
N LEU A 633 16.65 -5.22 -20.90
CA LEU A 633 15.91 -6.44 -20.57
C LEU A 633 15.67 -6.50 -19.06
N ASN A 634 14.43 -6.34 -18.65
CA ASN A 634 14.01 -6.49 -17.26
C ASN A 634 13.33 -7.85 -17.07
N VAL A 635 13.81 -8.62 -16.10
CA VAL A 635 13.31 -9.94 -15.76
C VAL A 635 12.76 -9.90 -14.34
N THR A 636 11.44 -9.76 -14.23
CA THR A 636 10.75 -9.73 -12.93
C THR A 636 10.54 -11.14 -12.39
N ARG A 637 10.19 -12.08 -13.27
CA ARG A 637 10.00 -13.51 -12.96
C ARG A 637 10.52 -14.34 -14.14
N ALA A 638 11.42 -15.28 -13.91
CA ALA A 638 11.81 -16.31 -14.88
C ALA A 638 12.06 -17.61 -14.11
N SER A 639 12.12 -18.76 -14.77
CA SER A 639 12.57 -20.02 -14.15
C SER A 639 13.80 -20.57 -14.89
N ASN A 640 13.80 -20.46 -16.22
CA ASN A 640 14.95 -20.69 -17.10
C ASN A 640 14.90 -19.71 -18.26
N LEU A 641 15.87 -18.79 -18.34
CA LEU A 641 15.98 -17.86 -19.46
C LEU A 641 17.17 -18.30 -20.33
N THR A 642 16.88 -18.67 -21.58
CA THR A 642 17.89 -19.07 -22.58
C THR A 642 17.92 -18.05 -23.71
N PHE A 643 18.95 -17.21 -23.73
CA PHE A 643 19.20 -16.33 -24.85
C PHE A 643 20.10 -17.07 -25.83
N ASN A 644 19.67 -17.38 -27.06
CA ASN A 644 20.51 -18.09 -28.03
C ASN A 644 20.75 -17.22 -29.26
N ILE A 645 21.97 -16.74 -29.47
CA ILE A 645 22.34 -15.94 -30.65
C ILE A 645 22.84 -16.89 -31.74
N PRO A 646 22.09 -17.09 -32.84
CA PRO A 646 22.52 -18.00 -33.90
C PRO A 646 23.83 -17.53 -34.55
N SER A 647 24.64 -18.49 -34.98
CA SER A 647 25.92 -18.21 -35.62
C SER A 647 25.77 -17.77 -37.08
N GLY A 648 26.22 -16.55 -37.40
CA GLY A 648 26.18 -15.99 -38.74
C GLY A 648 26.89 -14.63 -38.83
N SER A 649 27.22 -14.23 -40.05
CA SER A 649 27.91 -12.98 -40.39
C SER A 649 27.07 -11.70 -40.21
N GLY A 650 25.78 -11.84 -39.87
CA GLY A 650 24.95 -10.76 -39.33
C GLY A 650 25.03 -10.74 -37.81
N SER A 651 25.83 -9.84 -37.23
CA SER A 651 25.86 -9.63 -35.78
C SER A 651 24.48 -9.12 -35.32
N VAL A 652 23.76 -9.90 -34.51
CA VAL A 652 22.75 -9.32 -33.61
C VAL A 652 23.53 -8.47 -32.63
N GLY A 653 23.60 -7.17 -32.92
CA GLY A 653 24.20 -6.19 -32.04
C GLY A 653 23.33 -6.05 -30.80
N ILE A 654 23.56 -6.87 -29.78
CA ILE A 654 23.36 -6.35 -28.44
C ILE A 654 24.41 -5.24 -28.33
N GLU A 655 23.98 -3.99 -28.30
CA GLU A 655 24.84 -2.85 -28.01
C GLU A 655 24.14 -2.12 -26.86
N ASN A 656 24.84 -1.89 -25.75
CA ASN A 656 24.31 -1.12 -24.63
C ASN A 656 23.10 -1.73 -23.89
N MET A 657 22.93 -3.06 -23.90
CA MET A 657 21.85 -3.71 -23.15
C MET A 657 22.11 -3.70 -21.63
N ASP A 658 21.16 -3.14 -20.90
CA ASP A 658 21.05 -3.27 -19.45
C ASP A 658 20.14 -4.44 -19.09
N ILE A 659 20.67 -5.45 -18.38
CA ILE A 659 19.87 -6.56 -17.85
C ILE A 659 19.60 -6.32 -16.37
N LYS A 660 18.33 -6.35 -15.95
CA LYS A 660 17.93 -6.28 -14.55
C LYS A 660 17.15 -7.52 -14.16
N ILE A 661 17.61 -8.27 -13.16
CA ILE A 661 16.93 -9.48 -12.66
C ILE A 661 16.45 -9.23 -11.22
N GLU A 662 15.15 -9.33 -10.98
CA GLU A 662 14.51 -9.07 -9.67
C GLU A 662 13.92 -10.33 -9.00
N SER A 663 14.30 -11.53 -9.47
CA SER A 663 13.70 -12.80 -9.03
C SER A 663 14.12 -13.25 -7.62
N SER A 664 13.23 -13.90 -6.86
CA SER A 664 13.45 -14.35 -5.48
C SER A 664 13.91 -15.82 -5.32
N SER A 665 14.08 -16.59 -6.40
CA SER A 665 14.51 -18.00 -6.35
C SER A 665 15.86 -18.23 -7.01
N SER A 666 16.60 -19.27 -6.58
CA SER A 666 17.86 -19.70 -7.20
C SER A 666 17.61 -20.14 -8.64
N GLN A 667 18.21 -19.44 -9.61
CA GLN A 667 17.91 -19.65 -11.03
C GLN A 667 19.18 -19.69 -11.87
N SER A 668 19.13 -20.39 -13.00
CA SER A 668 20.16 -20.37 -14.03
C SER A 668 19.75 -19.49 -15.20
N PHE A 669 20.58 -18.51 -15.51
CA PHE A 669 20.48 -17.71 -16.73
C PHE A 669 21.53 -18.20 -17.72
N THR A 670 21.11 -18.61 -18.91
CA THR A 670 22.02 -19.10 -19.95
C THR A 670 22.04 -18.12 -21.13
N ILE A 671 23.21 -17.57 -21.42
CA ILE A 671 23.46 -16.77 -22.63
C ILE A 671 24.29 -17.64 -23.58
N GLY A 672 23.69 -18.18 -24.62
CA GLY A 672 24.33 -18.94 -25.68
C GLY A 672 24.47 -18.15 -26.98
N GLY A 673 25.52 -18.42 -27.77
CA GLY A 673 25.60 -17.97 -29.17
C GLY A 673 26.93 -17.33 -29.59
N THR A 674 27.09 -17.01 -30.87
CA THR A 674 28.30 -16.36 -31.40
C THR A 674 28.01 -14.93 -31.86
N GLY A 675 28.58 -13.94 -31.17
CA GLY A 675 28.52 -12.52 -31.56
C GLY A 675 27.49 -11.69 -30.78
N GLY A 676 27.94 -10.58 -30.16
CA GLY A 676 27.11 -9.60 -29.43
C GLY A 676 27.93 -8.83 -28.38
N THR A 677 27.53 -7.59 -28.04
CA THR A 677 28.20 -6.73 -27.06
C THR A 677 27.32 -6.45 -25.84
N LEU A 678 27.59 -7.07 -24.68
CA LEU A 678 26.86 -6.78 -23.44
C LEU A 678 27.49 -5.59 -22.71
N ASN A 679 26.65 -4.68 -22.23
CA ASN A 679 27.10 -3.45 -21.57
C ASN A 679 27.03 -3.55 -20.05
N LYS A 680 25.85 -3.84 -19.49
CA LYS A 680 25.69 -3.95 -18.05
C LYS A 680 24.72 -5.05 -17.67
N ILE A 681 25.11 -5.86 -16.69
CA ILE A 681 24.24 -6.84 -16.05
C ILE A 681 24.12 -6.45 -14.58
N THR A 682 22.90 -6.24 -14.11
CA THR A 682 22.56 -5.99 -12.70
C THR A 682 21.65 -7.11 -12.20
N VAL A 683 22.14 -7.87 -11.22
CA VAL A 683 21.39 -8.97 -10.62
C VAL A 683 21.10 -8.62 -9.16
N ASN A 684 19.82 -8.64 -8.76
CA ASN A 684 19.39 -8.29 -7.41
C ASN A 684 19.26 -9.49 -6.45
N SER A 685 19.53 -10.72 -6.92
CA SER A 685 19.37 -11.98 -6.18
C SER A 685 20.43 -13.04 -6.56
N ALA A 686 20.45 -14.18 -5.86
CA ALA A 686 21.38 -15.27 -6.14
C ALA A 686 21.02 -16.00 -7.45
N VAL A 687 21.64 -15.60 -8.56
CA VAL A 687 21.45 -16.18 -9.90
C VAL A 687 22.77 -16.80 -10.39
N SER A 688 22.71 -18.01 -10.94
CA SER A 688 23.81 -18.62 -11.67
C SER A 688 23.78 -18.18 -13.13
N ILE A 689 24.80 -17.48 -13.61
CA ILE A 689 24.91 -17.09 -15.02
C ILE A 689 25.86 -18.07 -15.72
N SER A 690 25.39 -18.70 -16.80
CA SER A 690 26.16 -19.57 -17.69
C SER A 690 26.26 -18.94 -19.08
N ILE A 691 27.47 -18.68 -19.58
CA ILE A 691 27.68 -18.21 -20.95
C ILE A 691 28.16 -19.41 -21.77
N LEU A 692 27.41 -19.78 -22.82
CA LEU A 692 27.72 -20.89 -23.71
C LEU A 692 28.21 -20.35 -25.08
N ASN A 693 29.45 -20.67 -25.43
CA ASN A 693 30.13 -20.41 -26.72
C ASN A 693 30.84 -19.05 -26.92
N ASP A 694 31.84 -19.08 -27.81
CA ASP A 694 33.14 -18.40 -27.73
C ASP A 694 33.22 -16.90 -28.14
N THR A 695 32.15 -16.10 -28.15
CA THR A 695 32.26 -14.72 -28.69
C THR A 695 31.26 -13.70 -28.14
N VAL A 696 31.05 -13.66 -26.82
CA VAL A 696 30.36 -12.54 -26.17
C VAL A 696 31.41 -11.52 -25.71
N VAL A 697 31.40 -10.32 -26.30
CA VAL A 697 32.30 -9.23 -25.89
C VAL A 697 31.59 -8.40 -24.82
N VAL A 698 32.06 -8.46 -23.58
CA VAL A 698 31.57 -7.59 -22.50
C VAL A 698 32.43 -6.32 -22.50
N THR A 699 31.85 -5.18 -22.87
CA THR A 699 32.60 -3.92 -23.05
C THR A 699 32.57 -2.98 -21.85
N GLN A 700 31.76 -3.28 -20.82
CA GLN A 700 31.70 -2.51 -19.57
C GLN A 700 31.48 -3.42 -18.34
N THR A 701 31.58 -2.83 -17.14
CA THR A 701 31.61 -3.52 -15.85
C THR A 701 30.34 -4.32 -15.54
N ILE A 702 30.49 -5.61 -15.19
CA ILE A 702 29.41 -6.41 -14.58
C ILE A 702 29.26 -5.97 -13.12
N GLU A 703 28.08 -5.50 -12.72
CA GLU A 703 27.79 -5.01 -11.37
C GLU A 703 26.77 -5.94 -10.71
N VAL A 704 27.25 -6.91 -9.91
CA VAL A 704 26.36 -7.83 -9.17
C VAL A 704 25.93 -7.13 -7.88
N LYS A 705 24.62 -6.99 -7.62
CA LYS A 705 24.09 -6.29 -6.44
C LYS A 705 23.16 -7.19 -5.62
N VAL A 706 23.61 -7.78 -4.52
CA VAL A 706 22.68 -8.52 -3.65
C VAL A 706 22.07 -7.55 -2.64
N ASN A 707 20.73 -7.44 -2.60
CA ASN A 707 20.01 -6.53 -1.69
C ASN A 707 20.48 -5.07 -1.74
N GLY A 708 20.85 -4.59 -2.94
CA GLY A 708 21.31 -3.22 -3.16
C GLY A 708 22.79 -2.97 -2.85
N VAL A 709 23.54 -3.99 -2.43
CA VAL A 709 24.98 -3.90 -2.16
C VAL A 709 25.76 -4.53 -3.31
N VAL A 710 26.69 -3.79 -3.92
CA VAL A 710 27.59 -4.31 -4.95
C VAL A 710 28.50 -5.37 -4.35
N VAL A 711 28.41 -6.60 -4.85
CA VAL A 711 29.14 -7.76 -4.33
C VAL A 711 30.41 -8.04 -5.16
N GLU A 712 30.42 -7.67 -6.45
CA GLU A 712 31.60 -7.76 -7.32
C GLU A 712 31.50 -6.80 -8.52
N SER A 713 32.64 -6.21 -8.94
CA SER A 713 32.76 -5.37 -10.14
C SER A 713 33.95 -5.84 -10.98
N VAL A 714 33.71 -6.43 -12.16
CA VAL A 714 34.80 -6.87 -13.07
C VAL A 714 34.92 -5.87 -14.22
N ASN A 715 36.07 -5.19 -14.33
CA ASN A 715 36.32 -4.18 -15.36
C ASN A 715 36.92 -4.83 -16.64
N SER A 716 36.45 -4.39 -17.80
CA SER A 716 36.56 -5.05 -19.10
C SER A 716 37.83 -4.67 -19.87
N SER A 717 38.76 -5.62 -20.02
CA SER A 717 39.69 -5.67 -21.17
C SER A 717 40.39 -7.03 -21.23
N ILE A 718 39.69 -8.10 -21.62
CA ILE A 718 40.32 -9.37 -22.03
C ILE A 718 39.61 -9.89 -23.28
N THR A 719 40.26 -9.69 -24.42
CA THR A 719 39.99 -10.41 -25.67
C THR A 719 40.85 -11.67 -25.65
N GLN A 720 40.36 -12.83 -25.16
CA GLN A 720 40.99 -14.13 -25.50
C GLN A 720 40.15 -15.35 -25.08
N LYS A 721 39.66 -16.06 -26.10
CA LYS A 721 39.65 -17.52 -26.31
C LYS A 721 39.59 -18.40 -25.04
N ILE A 722 38.44 -19.00 -24.76
CA ILE A 722 38.32 -20.11 -23.81
C ILE A 722 37.64 -21.31 -24.49
N VAL A 723 38.44 -22.08 -25.24
CA VAL A 723 38.24 -23.54 -25.33
C VAL A 723 39.16 -24.15 -24.27
N PRO A 724 38.69 -25.14 -23.49
CA PRO A 724 39.09 -25.30 -22.10
C PRO A 724 40.48 -25.91 -22.00
N ALA A 725 41.38 -25.22 -21.33
CA ALA A 725 42.57 -25.82 -20.74
C ALA A 725 43.07 -24.91 -19.63
N SER A 726 43.51 -25.57 -18.57
CA SER A 726 44.27 -25.07 -17.43
C SER A 726 45.01 -23.74 -17.61
N ASP A 727 44.86 -22.89 -16.60
CA ASP A 727 45.88 -22.04 -15.96
C ASP A 727 45.51 -20.55 -15.79
N ASP A 728 45.74 -20.09 -14.56
CA ASP A 728 45.89 -18.71 -14.04
C ASP A 728 44.65 -17.81 -13.81
N ILE A 729 44.08 -17.88 -12.59
CA ILE A 729 43.36 -16.75 -11.95
C ILE A 729 44.34 -15.98 -11.04
N LYS A 730 44.53 -14.68 -11.29
CA LYS A 730 45.23 -13.75 -10.39
C LYS A 730 44.22 -13.03 -9.50
N VAL A 731 44.31 -13.21 -8.17
CA VAL A 731 43.54 -12.49 -7.15
C VAL A 731 44.41 -11.37 -6.53
N GLU A 732 43.96 -10.10 -6.58
CA GLU A 732 44.55 -8.98 -5.80
C GLU A 732 43.83 -8.88 -4.44
N LYS A 733 44.42 -9.18 -3.27
CA LYS A 733 45.41 -8.46 -2.40
C LYS A 733 44.89 -7.27 -1.55
N LYS A 734 44.05 -7.53 -0.52
CA LYS A 734 44.08 -6.81 0.81
C LYS A 734 43.06 -7.41 1.80
N LEU A 735 43.47 -8.22 2.77
CA LEU A 735 42.51 -8.74 3.79
C LEU A 735 43.10 -8.99 5.20
N VAL A 736 44.41 -8.83 5.45
CA VAL A 736 45.02 -9.13 6.76
C VAL A 736 45.54 -7.85 7.40
N SER A 737 45.09 -7.55 8.62
CA SER A 737 45.54 -6.36 9.36
C SER A 737 46.49 -6.67 10.52
N SER A 738 46.39 -7.85 11.13
CA SER A 738 47.33 -8.30 12.16
C SER A 738 47.35 -9.82 12.30
N TRP A 739 48.42 -10.34 12.90
CA TRP A 739 48.61 -11.76 13.19
C TRP A 739 49.37 -11.93 14.51
N LYS A 740 49.11 -13.03 15.22
CA LYS A 740 49.75 -13.35 16.50
C LYS A 740 50.05 -14.84 16.59
N VAL A 741 51.25 -15.17 17.06
CA VAL A 741 51.62 -16.55 17.42
C VAL A 741 51.03 -16.83 18.81
N LEU A 742 50.23 -17.88 18.91
CA LEU A 742 49.51 -18.22 20.13
C LEU A 742 50.30 -19.20 21.01
N ASP A 743 51.03 -20.15 20.42
CA ASP A 743 51.84 -21.11 21.18
C ASP A 743 52.97 -21.74 20.34
N ALA A 744 54.02 -22.21 21.03
CA ALA A 744 55.15 -22.94 20.45
C ALA A 744 55.48 -24.17 21.30
N PHE A 745 55.30 -25.38 20.74
CA PHE A 745 55.50 -26.63 21.46
C PHE A 745 56.97 -27.10 21.36
N PRO A 746 57.68 -27.36 22.47
CA PRO A 746 59.04 -27.88 22.40
C PRO A 746 58.99 -29.40 22.24
N GLY A 747 59.49 -29.93 21.11
CA GLY A 747 59.66 -31.37 20.93
C GLY A 747 60.00 -31.79 19.51
N ASP A 748 59.30 -31.23 18.53
CA ASP A 748 59.61 -31.41 17.11
C ASP A 748 59.54 -30.05 16.43
N ARG A 749 60.63 -29.67 15.76
CA ARG A 749 60.75 -28.38 15.08
C ARG A 749 59.60 -28.28 14.07
N TYR A 750 58.97 -27.09 13.97
CA TYR A 750 57.97 -26.71 12.95
C TYR A 750 56.47 -26.87 13.26
N THR A 751 56.02 -26.76 14.52
CA THR A 751 54.57 -26.55 14.80
C THR A 751 54.32 -25.20 15.49
N TYR A 752 53.60 -24.31 14.81
CA TYR A 752 53.19 -22.99 15.33
C TYR A 752 51.68 -22.82 15.19
N GLN A 753 51.02 -22.28 16.21
CA GLN A 753 49.61 -21.90 16.15
C GLN A 753 49.48 -20.38 15.96
N PHE A 754 48.67 -19.94 14.99
CA PHE A 754 48.48 -18.53 14.68
C PHE A 754 47.00 -18.13 14.78
N SER A 755 46.75 -16.88 15.19
CA SER A 755 45.47 -16.18 14.92
C SER A 755 45.70 -15.09 13.88
N VAL A 756 44.78 -14.99 12.92
CA VAL A 756 44.78 -13.96 11.89
C VAL A 756 43.54 -13.08 12.07
N THR A 757 43.73 -11.77 12.08
CA THR A 757 42.60 -10.82 12.09
C THR A 757 42.37 -10.29 10.69
N LEU A 758 41.16 -10.47 10.19
CA LEU A 758 40.75 -9.96 8.88
C LEU A 758 40.11 -8.58 9.03
N ASN A 759 40.40 -7.68 8.10
CA ASN A 759 39.66 -6.41 7.97
C ASN A 759 38.44 -6.65 7.07
N ALA A 760 37.35 -7.12 7.67
CA ALA A 760 36.03 -7.15 7.04
C ALA A 760 35.03 -6.45 7.98
N GLU A 761 34.19 -5.57 7.44
CA GLU A 761 33.11 -4.91 8.19
C GLU A 761 31.92 -5.86 8.46
N ASP A 762 31.94 -7.05 7.87
CA ASP A 762 30.92 -8.08 8.07
C ASP A 762 31.15 -8.88 9.37
N THR A 763 30.10 -9.07 10.17
CA THR A 763 30.20 -9.67 11.51
C THR A 763 30.19 -11.20 11.47
N GLU A 764 29.74 -11.83 10.39
CA GLU A 764 29.72 -13.29 10.26
C GLU A 764 31.09 -13.91 9.95
N LEU A 765 32.03 -13.15 9.38
CA LEU A 765 33.40 -13.61 9.09
C LEU A 765 34.36 -13.53 10.30
N LYS A 766 33.98 -12.87 11.39
CA LYS A 766 34.83 -12.73 12.60
C LYS A 766 34.98 -14.03 13.40
N ASN A 767 34.10 -15.02 13.20
CA ASN A 767 34.04 -16.21 14.06
C ASN A 767 34.60 -17.50 13.43
N ALA A 768 35.33 -17.41 12.31
CA ALA A 768 35.82 -18.60 11.61
C ALA A 768 37.33 -18.52 11.29
N ALA A 769 38.17 -19.13 12.14
CA ALA A 769 39.24 -20.06 11.74
C ALA A 769 40.29 -20.27 12.85
N TYR A 770 40.61 -21.53 13.15
CA TYR A 770 41.87 -21.92 13.79
C TYR A 770 42.58 -22.92 12.85
N TYR A 771 43.91 -22.82 12.76
CA TYR A 771 44.74 -23.67 11.90
C TYR A 771 45.69 -24.55 12.73
N GLN A 772 45.87 -25.80 12.32
CA GLN A 772 46.82 -26.75 12.89
C GLN A 772 47.56 -27.45 11.74
N VAL A 773 48.89 -27.46 11.78
CA VAL A 773 49.75 -27.99 10.69
C VAL A 773 50.56 -29.16 11.24
N TYR A 774 50.64 -30.26 10.47
CA TYR A 774 51.53 -31.39 10.77
C TYR A 774 52.55 -31.56 9.63
N PRO A 775 53.83 -31.79 9.93
CA PRO A 775 54.82 -32.09 8.90
C PRO A 775 54.87 -33.60 8.64
N ALA A 776 54.68 -34.01 7.39
CA ALA A 776 55.23 -35.26 6.88
C ALA A 776 56.06 -34.94 5.63
N SER A 777 57.22 -35.60 5.56
CA SER A 777 58.38 -35.31 4.71
C SER A 777 58.07 -34.92 3.26
N GLY A 778 58.62 -33.78 2.84
CA GLY A 778 58.98 -33.52 1.43
C GLY A 778 58.03 -32.60 0.67
N ASP A 779 56.73 -32.66 0.93
CA ASP A 779 55.72 -31.84 0.24
C ASP A 779 54.76 -31.22 1.26
N TYR A 780 54.65 -29.88 1.25
CA TYR A 780 53.71 -29.16 2.11
C TYR A 780 52.28 -29.40 1.61
N HIS A 781 51.57 -30.37 2.20
CA HIS A 781 50.13 -30.49 2.03
C HIS A 781 49.39 -29.58 3.02
N VAL A 782 48.43 -28.80 2.52
CA VAL A 782 47.49 -28.05 3.37
C VAL A 782 46.58 -29.06 4.09
N GLY A 783 46.60 -29.04 5.42
CA GLY A 783 45.72 -29.86 6.28
C GLY A 783 44.24 -29.44 6.23
N THR A 784 43.37 -30.30 6.74
CA THR A 784 41.91 -30.23 6.60
C THR A 784 41.28 -29.06 7.40
N ILE A 785 40.37 -28.31 6.76
CA ILE A 785 39.52 -27.31 7.42
C ILE A 785 38.40 -28.03 8.19
N LYS A 786 38.21 -27.69 9.47
CA LYS A 786 37.00 -28.08 10.23
C LYS A 786 36.27 -26.83 10.70
N SER A 787 35.06 -26.63 10.18
CA SER A 787 34.07 -25.69 10.72
C SER A 787 33.29 -26.38 11.83
N LYS A 788 32.89 -25.64 12.87
CA LYS A 788 32.04 -26.18 13.94
C LYS A 788 30.59 -26.40 13.49
N ASN A 789 30.14 -25.78 12.39
CA ASN A 789 28.71 -25.66 12.03
C ASN A 789 28.36 -25.65 10.52
N GLN A 790 29.20 -26.14 9.60
CA GLN A 790 28.80 -26.31 8.18
C GLN A 790 29.34 -27.62 7.57
N SER A 791 28.58 -28.21 6.63
CA SER A 791 28.95 -29.47 5.96
C SER A 791 30.14 -29.30 5.02
N LEU A 792 30.98 -30.33 4.98
CA LEU A 792 32.30 -30.35 4.32
C LEU A 792 32.28 -30.18 2.78
N SER A 793 31.11 -30.17 2.15
CA SER A 793 30.93 -30.04 0.69
C SER A 793 31.23 -28.63 0.18
N THR A 794 30.84 -27.59 0.94
CA THR A 794 30.92 -26.19 0.51
C THR A 794 32.36 -25.66 0.44
N LEU A 795 33.29 -26.26 1.20
CA LEU A 795 34.70 -25.81 1.23
C LEU A 795 35.61 -26.51 0.22
N LYS A 796 35.20 -27.65 -0.35
CA LYS A 796 35.96 -28.32 -1.42
C LYS A 796 35.76 -27.66 -2.80
N GLU A 797 34.68 -26.92 -2.99
CA GLU A 797 34.42 -26.22 -4.26
C GLU A 797 35.26 -24.94 -4.41
N VAL A 798 35.67 -24.30 -3.31
CA VAL A 798 36.41 -23.02 -3.36
C VAL A 798 37.89 -23.21 -3.71
N PHE A 799 38.50 -24.36 -3.42
CA PHE A 799 39.93 -24.61 -3.69
C PHE A 799 40.13 -25.99 -4.33
N LYS A 800 40.04 -26.05 -5.67
CA LYS A 800 40.22 -27.30 -6.42
C LYS A 800 41.69 -27.68 -6.66
N ASN A 801 42.67 -26.80 -6.39
CA ASN A 801 44.10 -27.11 -6.56
C ASN A 801 44.95 -26.69 -5.33
N PRO A 802 45.74 -27.60 -4.72
CA PRO A 802 46.62 -27.25 -3.58
C PRO A 802 47.76 -26.26 -3.90
N GLN A 803 47.95 -25.88 -5.17
CA GLN A 803 49.05 -25.02 -5.64
C GLN A 803 48.69 -23.53 -5.74
N ASP A 804 47.40 -23.16 -5.64
CA ASP A 804 46.96 -21.76 -5.82
C ASP A 804 47.18 -20.88 -4.57
N LEU A 805 47.69 -21.44 -3.49
CA LEU A 805 48.08 -20.71 -2.29
C LEU A 805 49.60 -20.52 -2.24
N LYS A 806 50.14 -19.52 -2.96
CA LYS A 806 51.54 -19.09 -2.74
C LYS A 806 51.65 -18.21 -1.49
N ILE A 807 51.63 -18.83 -0.31
CA ILE A 807 52.08 -18.18 0.92
C ILE A 807 53.62 -18.25 0.93
N ARG A 808 54.29 -17.10 0.82
CA ARG A 808 55.73 -17.03 1.15
C ARG A 808 55.87 -17.07 2.66
N PHE A 809 56.46 -18.14 3.18
CA PHE A 809 56.88 -18.20 4.57
C PHE A 809 58.20 -17.42 4.71
N PHE A 810 58.25 -16.48 5.66
CA PHE A 810 59.50 -15.89 6.10
C PHE A 810 60.16 -16.84 7.10
N ASP A 811 61.48 -17.02 7.00
CA ASP A 811 62.24 -17.75 8.01
C ASP A 811 62.22 -16.95 9.32
N MET A 812 61.37 -17.37 10.26
CA MET A 812 61.20 -16.69 11.55
C MET A 812 62.28 -17.06 12.57
N ASN A 813 63.26 -17.90 12.22
CA ASN A 813 64.36 -18.23 13.14
C ASN A 813 65.26 -17.02 13.49
N GLN A 814 65.06 -15.87 12.83
CA GLN A 814 65.81 -14.64 13.08
C GLN A 814 65.07 -13.60 13.95
N TYR A 815 63.82 -13.85 14.38
CA TYR A 815 63.01 -12.88 15.13
C TYR A 815 62.52 -13.44 16.48
N PRO A 816 62.84 -12.81 17.63
CA PRO A 816 62.42 -13.28 18.95
C PRO A 816 60.90 -13.08 19.21
N LEU A 817 60.32 -13.84 20.14
CA LEU A 817 58.90 -13.72 20.52
C LEU A 817 58.47 -12.26 20.82
N GLY A 818 57.33 -11.83 20.29
CA GLY A 818 56.74 -10.48 20.46
C GLY A 818 55.57 -10.19 19.51
N GLU A 819 54.92 -9.04 19.69
CA GLU A 819 54.02 -8.47 18.67
C GLU A 819 54.85 -7.78 17.59
N TRP A 820 54.39 -7.79 16.35
CA TRP A 820 55.14 -7.25 15.22
C TRP A 820 54.19 -6.55 14.25
N LYS A 821 54.62 -5.42 13.68
CA LYS A 821 53.85 -4.66 12.71
C LYS A 821 54.65 -4.45 11.43
N LEU A 822 53.94 -4.47 10.30
CA LEU A 822 54.49 -4.11 9.00
C LEU A 822 54.33 -2.60 8.80
N LYS A 823 55.42 -1.87 8.55
CA LYS A 823 55.38 -0.41 8.37
C LYS A 823 56.00 0.02 7.04
N GLY A 824 55.35 1.00 6.39
CA GLY A 824 55.85 1.67 5.18
C GLY A 824 55.65 0.87 3.89
N GLN A 825 54.40 0.62 3.48
CA GLN A 825 54.12 0.05 2.16
C GLN A 825 53.97 1.15 1.10
N THR A 826 54.77 1.06 0.04
CA THR A 826 54.46 1.64 -1.26
C THR A 826 54.55 0.54 -2.33
N ASN A 827 53.42 0.27 -2.99
CA ASN A 827 53.28 -0.64 -4.12
C ASN A 827 53.85 -2.07 -3.96
N GLY A 828 53.64 -2.67 -2.79
CA GLY A 828 53.42 -4.12 -2.69
C GLY A 828 54.63 -5.07 -2.81
N THR A 829 55.88 -4.58 -2.78
CA THR A 829 57.07 -5.46 -2.82
C THR A 829 58.11 -5.26 -1.72
N SER A 830 57.98 -4.26 -0.84
CA SER A 830 58.79 -4.20 0.39
C SER A 830 58.07 -3.45 1.52
N GLY A 831 58.30 -3.90 2.75
CA GLY A 831 57.86 -3.25 3.98
C GLY A 831 58.82 -3.66 5.11
N LYS A 832 59.08 -2.77 6.06
CA LYS A 832 59.92 -3.11 7.21
C LYS A 832 59.07 -3.73 8.31
N ILE A 833 59.58 -4.81 8.90
CA ILE A 833 59.02 -5.42 10.10
C ILE A 833 59.62 -4.69 11.30
N GLU A 834 58.77 -4.08 12.12
CA GLU A 834 59.14 -3.45 13.38
C GLU A 834 58.49 -4.23 14.53
N LYS A 835 59.26 -4.43 15.61
CA LYS A 835 58.78 -5.06 16.85
C LYS A 835 57.92 -4.08 17.63
#